data_AF-A0A957XZG3-F1
#
_entry.id   AF-A0A957XZG3-F1
#
_cell.length_a   1.000
_cell.length_b   1.000
_cell.length_c   1.000
_cell.angle_alpha   90.00
_cell.angle_beta   90.00
_cell.angle_gamma   90.00
#
_symmetry.space_group_name_H-M   'P 1'
#
loop_
_entity.id
_entity.type
_entity.pdbx_description
1 polymer ?
#
loop_
_entity_poly.entity_id
_entity_poly.type
_entity_poly.pdbx_seq_one_letter_code
_entity_poly.pdbx_strand_id
1 'polypeptide(L)'
;MPDQAVWKPFRDFVIRIEQTGENRYRVRGRTHDNREATTTFESPFGDKDLKIFLLTVGQPRRTVRRGRVPQPVRETEVFGRALFDAALSGAVGQLFASARHDAFLGNYGLRVQLRLSGAPHLVNLPWEFLFDGRDFLALLPDTPVVRYLDLERPPRPMRVTPPLNMLVTISAPTDLQRLDVEEEREKLQEALQAMEPDKRPHIQFTPNAQLATLQRTLRHARLRGNPFHIWHYIGHGGYDPDQRSSFLVFTTRSGAPERVDGFQLGTLFGGYPEIRLAVLNACEGARSDTEDPFAGVAAALVEKGVPAVIGMQFEISFFFKAPPTTEIYTALAEGLPVDAALTEARRAVFFMPNWLEWATPVLFMRTPDGQLFDLAERAAPREAPADKKPSRGAPAVDDAALERLWIDASAAYYTDNWAEAVDRLERIVAARQSYRSAATRLETARRMLRCASAYDDGCRAMEQGDWRSAVALLSEVAEADADFRDVQRKLQEARRQARLAELYEEATLLSQAGHWQAVIRVFDRLHALTPDYPDPDDLQRRAADQIEAGERQAQAKRLYRDGIEAIDRGDWAAAEQALGGVEAIAPGFESTEALLQRVRRELQAAYPPRLVTYLAAEPEVIDEGGSLTWRLQVHNAGQADLRDVFVMRDRTAVEGPLSLAAGEARMFTFRSTFTAAGQKSRTMHVTGETERGVEVTSSVTATATVRSKPKRTTRARDRVSASISIEPETATVVAGRHLTWTVIVRNDGTVDLRRLTLERDSREIETFMLAPGQERRFTSQSRYTTPGVKEKVVSISGSAANGKRIFEADVGSVEVLPSESRRSTATPGTAPGTKLASAATFREYMKSLGRQHRSAPCPLCGVELSNFVKHYDKMHAGEPGPVPAGFSPSSASKSQKAPSPSAPAPTYRDRLKQFARDHRGEMIACPVCGVPVSTDNLLRHYDRQHPGAVGSQPVSGSAPAGRSSQRAQAPAQSPATAYREELKAAIKEFGPDDYVYCPLCETTLKASNLIRHYDKVHPGEYRT
;
A
#
# COMPACT_ATOMS: atom_id res chain seq x y z
N MET A 1 -33.09 29.82 53.59
CA MET A 1 -32.50 30.42 52.37
C MET A 1 -32.69 29.41 51.26
N PRO A 2 -33.29 29.77 50.11
CA PRO A 2 -33.29 28.90 48.94
C PRO A 2 -31.90 28.87 48.28
N ASP A 3 -31.63 27.77 47.60
CA ASP A 3 -30.72 27.59 46.46
C ASP A 3 -29.34 28.28 46.54
N GLN A 4 -28.38 27.58 47.16
CA GLN A 4 -26.99 27.68 46.71
C GLN A 4 -26.84 26.87 45.43
N ALA A 5 -26.58 27.54 44.31
CA ALA A 5 -26.21 26.86 43.07
C ALA A 5 -24.91 26.06 43.31
N VAL A 6 -24.93 24.77 42.96
CA VAL A 6 -23.81 23.83 43.18
C VAL A 6 -22.60 24.19 42.31
N TRP A 7 -22.80 24.98 41.25
CA TRP A 7 -21.80 25.41 40.28
C TRP A 7 -21.84 26.93 40.07
N LYS A 8 -20.75 27.48 39.54
CA LYS A 8 -20.49 28.93 39.41
C LYS A 8 -21.17 29.51 38.15
N PRO A 9 -22.11 30.47 38.25
CA PRO A 9 -22.85 30.97 37.09
C PRO A 9 -21.98 31.70 36.07
N PHE A 10 -22.36 31.65 34.79
CA PHE A 10 -21.63 32.31 33.70
C PHE A 10 -22.17 33.71 33.37
N ARG A 11 -21.25 34.61 33.00
CA ARG A 11 -21.53 35.81 32.20
C ARG A 11 -21.10 35.55 30.76
N ASP A 12 -21.81 36.14 29.80
CA ASP A 12 -21.47 35.98 28.38
C ASP A 12 -20.42 36.98 27.91
N PHE A 13 -19.46 36.47 27.15
CA PHE A 13 -18.66 37.21 26.18
C PHE A 13 -19.03 36.74 24.77
N VAL A 14 -19.76 37.58 24.04
CA VAL A 14 -20.22 37.29 22.68
C VAL A 14 -19.17 37.74 21.68
N ILE A 15 -18.69 36.79 20.86
CA ILE A 15 -17.80 37.04 19.72
C ILE A 15 -18.66 36.86 18.46
N ARG A 16 -19.05 37.95 17.80
CA ARG A 16 -19.66 37.89 16.45
C ARG A 16 -18.60 38.14 15.39
N ILE A 17 -18.57 37.28 14.37
CA ILE A 17 -17.65 37.41 13.23
C ILE A 17 -18.44 37.62 11.93
N GLU A 18 -18.03 38.62 11.16
CA GLU A 18 -18.66 39.08 9.92
C GLU A 18 -17.60 39.19 8.83
N GLN A 19 -17.85 38.62 7.64
CA GLN A 19 -16.93 38.76 6.51
C GLN A 19 -17.01 40.18 5.90
N THR A 20 -15.86 40.72 5.49
CA THR A 20 -15.70 42.11 5.01
C THR A 20 -14.84 42.26 3.76
N GLY A 21 -14.54 41.14 3.10
CA GLY A 21 -13.70 41.04 1.91
C GLY A 21 -13.27 39.60 1.66
N GLU A 22 -12.46 39.39 0.63
CA GLU A 22 -11.75 38.12 0.42
C GLU A 22 -10.80 37.88 1.60
N ASN A 23 -10.97 36.74 2.28
CA ASN A 23 -10.26 36.33 3.49
C ASN A 23 -10.19 37.33 4.68
N ARG A 24 -10.93 38.45 4.67
CA ARG A 24 -10.87 39.48 5.72
C ARG A 24 -12.18 39.60 6.50
N TYR A 25 -12.07 39.55 7.82
CA TYR A 25 -13.21 39.46 8.74
C TYR A 25 -13.17 40.57 9.79
N ARG A 26 -14.35 41.00 10.24
CA ARG A 26 -14.57 41.87 11.39
C ARG A 26 -15.00 41.00 12.57
N VAL A 27 -14.38 41.22 13.73
CA VAL A 27 -14.82 40.64 15.01
C VAL A 27 -15.38 41.74 15.88
N ARG A 28 -16.59 41.53 16.39
CA ARG A 28 -17.23 42.37 17.40
C ARG A 28 -17.38 41.58 18.69
N GLY A 29 -16.60 41.95 19.70
CA GLY A 29 -16.70 41.43 21.05
C GLY A 29 -17.71 42.24 21.86
N ARG A 30 -18.61 41.58 22.58
CA ARG A 30 -19.62 42.21 23.46
C ARG A 30 -19.71 41.49 24.81
N THR A 31 -19.74 42.25 25.89
CA THR A 31 -19.90 41.74 27.26
C THR A 31 -21.37 41.65 27.68
N HIS A 32 -21.64 40.95 28.80
CA HIS A 32 -22.98 40.87 29.41
C HIS A 32 -23.63 42.23 29.71
N ASP A 33 -22.82 43.25 29.99
CA ASP A 33 -23.20 44.64 30.29
C ASP A 33 -23.21 45.54 29.05
N ASN A 34 -23.17 44.94 27.85
CA ASN A 34 -23.21 45.59 26.53
C ASN A 34 -22.08 46.60 26.25
N ARG A 35 -20.94 46.52 26.97
CA ARG A 35 -19.69 47.11 26.45
C ARG A 35 -19.29 46.33 25.20
N GLU A 36 -18.84 47.05 24.18
CA GLU A 36 -18.46 46.49 22.89
C GLU A 36 -17.10 46.99 22.42
N ALA A 37 -16.41 46.14 21.67
CA ALA A 37 -15.19 46.45 20.96
C ALA A 37 -15.24 45.81 19.57
N THR A 38 -14.48 46.34 18.62
CA THR A 38 -14.38 45.77 17.26
C THR A 38 -12.93 45.77 16.79
N THR A 39 -12.53 44.72 16.10
CA THR A 39 -11.24 44.59 15.40
C THR A 39 -11.45 43.91 14.04
N THR A 40 -10.42 43.85 13.22
CA THR A 40 -10.41 43.13 11.94
C THR A 40 -9.19 42.24 11.81
N PHE A 41 -9.35 41.06 11.24
CA PHE A 41 -8.28 40.10 10.98
C PHE A 41 -8.43 39.47 9.59
N GLU A 42 -7.36 38.84 9.12
CA GLU A 42 -7.36 37.94 7.97
C GLU A 42 -7.18 36.52 8.50
N SER A 43 -7.78 35.50 7.86
CA SER A 43 -7.69 34.13 8.41
C SER A 43 -6.22 33.72 8.58
N PRO A 44 -5.80 33.29 9.79
CA PRO A 44 -4.41 32.87 10.03
C PRO A 44 -4.05 31.54 9.35
N PHE A 45 -5.05 30.85 8.76
CA PHE A 45 -4.91 29.56 8.09
C PHE A 45 -5.68 29.56 6.76
N GLY A 46 -5.11 28.93 5.74
CA GLY A 46 -5.85 28.45 4.56
C GLY A 46 -6.31 27.00 4.74
N ASP A 47 -7.11 26.51 3.80
CA ASP A 47 -7.68 25.15 3.83
C ASP A 47 -6.62 24.03 3.95
N LYS A 48 -5.43 24.28 3.40
CA LYS A 48 -4.29 23.35 3.49
C LYS A 48 -3.73 23.26 4.90
N ASP A 49 -3.52 24.40 5.56
CA ASP A 49 -2.96 24.47 6.91
C ASP A 49 -3.93 23.85 7.91
N LEU A 50 -5.23 24.14 7.73
CA LEU A 50 -6.31 23.46 8.45
C LEU A 50 -6.25 21.95 8.22
N LYS A 51 -6.27 21.46 6.96
CA LYS A 51 -6.24 20.02 6.68
C LYS A 51 -5.01 19.31 7.26
N ILE A 52 -3.84 19.94 7.24
CA ILE A 52 -2.60 19.41 7.85
C ILE A 52 -2.75 19.32 9.37
N PHE A 53 -3.27 20.37 10.02
CA PHE A 53 -3.52 20.36 11.46
C PHE A 53 -4.52 19.26 11.86
N LEU A 54 -5.63 19.11 11.13
CA LEU A 54 -6.65 18.09 11.40
C LEU A 54 -6.12 16.65 11.24
N LEU A 55 -5.33 16.39 10.18
CA LEU A 55 -4.64 15.10 10.02
C LEU A 55 -3.63 14.81 11.15
N THR A 56 -3.04 15.86 11.74
CA THR A 56 -2.10 15.73 12.86
C THR A 56 -2.80 15.43 14.19
N VAL A 57 -3.99 16.03 14.41
CA VAL A 57 -4.82 15.85 15.62
C VAL A 57 -5.55 14.50 15.61
N GLY A 58 -6.03 14.03 14.45
CA GLY A 58 -6.89 12.85 14.34
C GLY A 58 -6.21 11.47 14.36
N GLN A 59 -4.86 11.38 14.33
CA GLN A 59 -4.18 10.08 14.23
C GLN A 59 -3.93 9.40 15.59
N PRO A 60 -4.42 8.16 15.82
CA PRO A 60 -4.25 7.44 17.08
C PRO A 60 -2.82 6.93 17.28
N ARG A 61 -2.01 7.65 18.05
CA ARG A 61 -0.63 7.24 18.36
C ARG A 61 -0.59 6.00 19.25
N ARG A 62 0.27 5.03 18.89
CA ARG A 62 0.70 3.92 19.74
C ARG A 62 2.02 4.28 20.44
N THR A 63 2.05 4.07 21.76
CA THR A 63 3.17 4.30 22.69
C THR A 63 3.53 5.76 23.00
N VAL A 64 3.71 6.04 24.29
CA VAL A 64 4.34 7.25 24.83
C VAL A 64 5.45 6.79 25.77
N ARG A 65 6.71 7.19 25.51
CA ARG A 65 7.81 6.96 26.47
C ARG A 65 7.69 7.96 27.62
N ARG A 66 7.68 7.48 28.87
CA ARG A 66 7.67 8.31 30.08
C ARG A 66 8.86 9.29 30.07
N GLY A 67 8.62 10.59 30.33
CA GLY A 67 9.68 11.55 30.68
C GLY A 67 9.83 12.80 29.80
N ARG A 68 9.02 12.99 28.75
CA ARG A 68 8.93 14.26 28.00
C ARG A 68 7.46 14.70 27.87
N VAL A 69 7.22 16.01 27.86
CA VAL A 69 5.95 16.58 27.39
C VAL A 69 5.79 16.20 25.91
N PRO A 70 4.61 15.72 25.46
CA PRO A 70 4.41 15.38 24.06
C PRO A 70 4.61 16.59 23.14
N GLN A 71 5.45 16.41 22.12
CA GLN A 71 5.76 17.41 21.09
C GLN A 71 4.52 18.11 20.50
N PRO A 72 3.42 17.40 20.14
CA PRO A 72 2.21 18.05 19.61
C PRO A 72 1.46 19.00 20.56
N VAL A 73 1.76 19.03 21.87
CA VAL A 73 1.16 20.05 22.78
C VAL A 73 1.50 21.45 22.27
N ARG A 74 2.76 21.65 21.84
CA ARG A 74 3.22 22.93 21.27
C ARG A 74 2.61 23.25 19.92
N GLU A 75 2.25 22.24 19.13
CA GLU A 75 1.59 22.42 17.84
C GLU A 75 0.15 22.91 18.05
N THR A 76 -0.57 22.33 19.02
CA THR A 76 -1.90 22.84 19.43
C THR A 76 -1.84 24.20 20.13
N GLU A 77 -0.82 24.47 20.95
CA GLU A 77 -0.60 25.79 21.57
C GLU A 77 -0.37 26.87 20.51
N VAL A 78 0.49 26.61 19.50
CA VAL A 78 0.79 27.57 18.43
C VAL A 78 -0.42 27.79 17.51
N PHE A 79 -1.12 26.73 17.11
CA PHE A 79 -2.35 26.86 16.32
C PHE A 79 -3.45 27.62 17.09
N GLY A 80 -3.67 27.22 18.34
CA GLY A 80 -4.63 27.85 19.26
C GLY A 80 -4.31 29.31 19.57
N ARG A 81 -3.02 29.65 19.64
CA ARG A 81 -2.54 31.02 19.82
C ARG A 81 -2.83 31.88 18.61
N ALA A 82 -2.62 31.37 17.40
CA ALA A 82 -2.94 32.09 16.17
C ALA A 82 -4.44 32.33 16.01
N LEU A 83 -5.32 31.40 16.43
CA LEU A 83 -6.76 31.67 16.55
C LEU A 83 -7.06 32.79 17.57
N PHE A 84 -6.38 32.78 18.71
CA PHE A 84 -6.58 33.78 19.76
C PHE A 84 -6.12 35.16 19.33
N ASP A 85 -4.92 35.30 18.75
CA ASP A 85 -4.42 36.59 18.26
C ASP A 85 -5.20 37.11 17.04
N ALA A 86 -5.87 36.23 16.28
CA ALA A 86 -6.82 36.63 15.24
C ALA A 86 -8.13 37.22 15.81
N ALA A 87 -8.81 36.51 16.71
CA ALA A 87 -10.16 36.90 17.15
C ALA A 87 -10.22 37.74 18.44
N LEU A 88 -9.21 37.63 19.30
CA LEU A 88 -9.17 38.20 20.65
C LEU A 88 -7.93 39.10 20.85
N SER A 89 -7.60 39.91 19.83
CA SER A 89 -6.54 40.92 19.88
C SER A 89 -7.08 42.36 19.82
N GLY A 90 -6.17 43.34 19.95
CA GLY A 90 -6.51 44.76 19.94
C GLY A 90 -7.55 45.15 20.99
N ALA A 91 -8.51 45.99 20.61
CA ALA A 91 -9.60 46.41 21.49
C ALA A 91 -10.50 45.26 21.95
N VAL A 92 -10.69 44.22 21.12
CA VAL A 92 -11.50 43.03 21.49
C VAL A 92 -10.79 42.19 22.54
N GLY A 93 -9.47 41.99 22.40
CA GLY A 93 -8.64 41.33 23.42
C GLY A 93 -8.60 42.07 24.75
N GLN A 94 -8.48 43.40 24.72
CA GLN A 94 -8.55 44.24 25.93
C GLN A 94 -9.93 44.12 26.62
N LEU A 95 -11.02 44.14 25.85
CA LEU A 95 -12.37 43.97 26.40
C LEU A 95 -12.59 42.55 26.96
N PHE A 96 -12.06 41.51 26.32
CA PHE A 96 -12.10 40.13 26.82
C PHE A 96 -11.33 39.98 28.14
N ALA A 97 -10.12 40.56 28.22
CA ALA A 97 -9.32 40.55 29.44
C ALA A 97 -10.02 41.27 30.61
N SER A 98 -10.63 42.44 30.35
CA SER A 98 -11.51 43.12 31.32
C SER A 98 -12.66 42.22 31.73
N ALA A 99 -13.43 41.68 30.78
CA ALA A 99 -14.62 40.89 31.07
C ALA A 99 -14.31 39.62 31.90
N ARG A 100 -13.16 38.98 31.66
CA ARG A 100 -12.70 37.80 32.43
C ARG A 100 -12.29 38.19 33.85
N HIS A 101 -11.67 39.36 34.03
CA HIS A 101 -11.37 39.91 35.36
C HIS A 101 -12.64 40.33 36.11
N ASP A 102 -13.56 41.02 35.43
CA ASP A 102 -14.85 41.47 35.97
C ASP A 102 -15.76 40.29 36.37
N ALA A 103 -15.71 39.19 35.62
CA ALA A 103 -16.38 37.93 35.96
C ALA A 103 -15.74 37.25 37.17
N PHE A 104 -14.40 37.10 37.18
CA PHE A 104 -13.66 36.53 38.29
C PHE A 104 -13.92 37.26 39.62
N LEU A 105 -13.81 38.61 39.64
CA LEU A 105 -14.11 39.43 40.81
C LEU A 105 -15.56 39.32 41.27
N GLY A 106 -16.50 39.11 40.34
CA GLY A 106 -17.92 38.91 40.64
C GLY A 106 -18.29 37.49 41.07
N ASN A 107 -17.34 36.55 41.13
CA ASN A 107 -17.58 35.11 41.26
C ASN A 107 -18.49 34.50 40.16
N TYR A 108 -18.28 34.93 38.91
CA TYR A 108 -18.84 34.34 37.71
C TYR A 108 -17.75 33.68 36.85
N GLY A 109 -18.12 32.67 36.05
CA GLY A 109 -17.34 32.29 34.86
C GLY A 109 -17.62 33.25 33.68
N LEU A 110 -16.84 33.15 32.61
CA LEU A 110 -17.02 33.91 31.37
C LEU A 110 -17.20 32.97 30.16
N ARG A 111 -18.44 32.67 29.79
CA ARG A 111 -18.78 31.85 28.62
C ARG A 111 -18.43 32.60 27.34
N VAL A 112 -17.72 31.93 26.43
CA VAL A 112 -17.34 32.49 25.12
C VAL A 112 -18.33 32.01 24.06
N GLN A 113 -19.29 32.87 23.70
CA GLN A 113 -20.29 32.58 22.66
C GLN A 113 -19.79 32.99 21.27
N LEU A 114 -19.45 32.02 20.44
CA LEU A 114 -19.04 32.21 19.05
C LEU A 114 -20.27 32.30 18.14
N ARG A 115 -20.44 33.43 17.45
CA ARG A 115 -21.56 33.70 16.54
C ARG A 115 -21.03 33.91 15.13
N LEU A 116 -20.98 32.81 14.38
CA LEU A 116 -20.24 32.66 13.12
C LEU A 116 -21.12 32.74 11.86
N SER A 117 -22.42 33.02 11.99
CA SER A 117 -23.36 33.10 10.85
C SER A 117 -23.03 34.22 9.85
N GLY A 118 -22.23 35.22 10.25
CA GLY A 118 -21.70 36.25 9.34
C GLY A 118 -20.42 35.86 8.61
N ALA A 119 -19.86 34.66 8.86
CA ALA A 119 -18.66 34.13 8.22
C ALA A 119 -18.67 32.58 8.18
N PRO A 120 -19.55 31.93 7.37
CA PRO A 120 -19.76 30.47 7.40
C PRO A 120 -18.50 29.64 7.16
N HIS A 121 -17.59 30.09 6.28
CA HIS A 121 -16.25 29.51 6.08
C HIS A 121 -15.49 29.23 7.41
N LEU A 122 -15.67 30.08 8.42
CA LEU A 122 -14.97 29.97 9.71
C LEU A 122 -15.66 29.00 10.70
N VAL A 123 -16.83 28.45 10.39
CA VAL A 123 -17.49 27.42 11.21
C VAL A 123 -16.62 26.15 11.29
N ASN A 124 -15.90 25.81 10.22
CA ASN A 124 -15.06 24.62 10.19
C ASN A 124 -13.66 24.80 10.84
N LEU A 125 -13.36 25.96 11.42
CA LEU A 125 -12.20 26.11 12.31
C LEU A 125 -12.51 25.52 13.70
N PRO A 126 -11.57 24.81 14.36
CA PRO A 126 -11.73 24.35 15.74
C PRO A 126 -11.38 25.46 16.74
N TRP A 127 -12.31 26.40 16.91
CA TRP A 127 -12.24 27.49 17.90
C TRP A 127 -12.07 27.00 19.34
N GLU A 128 -12.40 25.74 19.59
CA GLU A 128 -12.17 25.00 20.82
C GLU A 128 -10.69 25.00 21.23
N PHE A 129 -9.75 25.10 20.27
CA PHE A 129 -8.31 25.25 20.55
C PHE A 129 -7.87 26.68 20.94
N LEU A 130 -8.76 27.67 21.10
CA LEU A 130 -8.38 29.04 21.52
C LEU A 130 -7.46 29.03 22.76
N PHE A 131 -6.21 29.49 22.58
CA PHE A 131 -5.16 29.44 23.60
C PHE A 131 -4.63 30.85 23.90
N ASP A 132 -4.78 31.31 25.14
CA ASP A 132 -4.48 32.71 25.52
C ASP A 132 -2.98 33.00 25.74
N GLY A 133 -2.12 32.00 25.57
CA GLY A 133 -0.70 32.04 25.93
C GLY A 133 -0.37 31.37 27.26
N ARG A 134 -1.37 30.83 27.97
CA ARG A 134 -1.23 30.02 29.20
C ARG A 134 -2.10 28.78 29.16
N ASP A 135 -3.37 28.96 28.81
CA ASP A 135 -4.42 27.94 28.93
C ASP A 135 -5.29 27.87 27.66
N PHE A 136 -5.78 26.66 27.35
CA PHE A 136 -6.85 26.47 26.37
C PHE A 136 -8.18 26.82 27.02
N LEU A 137 -8.89 27.82 26.48
CA LEU A 137 -10.12 28.33 27.11
C LEU A 137 -11.17 27.24 27.33
N ALA A 138 -11.32 26.32 26.37
CA ALA A 138 -12.29 25.23 26.41
C ALA A 138 -11.93 24.05 27.37
N LEU A 139 -10.80 24.11 28.08
CA LEU A 139 -10.41 23.19 29.16
C LEU A 139 -10.52 23.81 30.56
N LEU A 140 -10.84 25.11 30.64
CA LEU A 140 -11.08 25.81 31.90
C LEU A 140 -12.59 25.79 32.21
N PRO A 141 -13.02 25.28 33.38
CA PRO A 141 -14.42 25.30 33.80
C PRO A 141 -15.00 26.73 33.86
N ASP A 142 -14.12 27.73 34.02
CA ASP A 142 -14.47 29.14 34.08
C ASP A 142 -14.67 29.81 32.70
N THR A 143 -14.29 29.19 31.58
CA THR A 143 -14.41 29.81 30.23
C THR A 143 -14.93 28.86 29.13
N PRO A 144 -16.11 28.24 29.28
CA PRO A 144 -16.66 27.34 28.27
C PRO A 144 -16.83 28.03 26.91
N VAL A 145 -16.35 27.37 25.85
CA VAL A 145 -16.40 27.84 24.46
C VAL A 145 -17.53 27.11 23.72
N VAL A 146 -18.45 27.88 23.13
CA VAL A 146 -19.72 27.40 22.55
C VAL A 146 -20.05 28.07 21.22
N ARG A 147 -20.70 27.36 20.30
CA ARG A 147 -21.21 27.89 19.02
C ARG A 147 -22.69 28.26 19.19
N TYR A 148 -23.01 29.55 19.09
CA TYR A 148 -24.33 30.08 19.46
C TYR A 148 -25.12 30.57 18.24
N LEU A 149 -26.33 30.06 18.07
CA LEU A 149 -27.25 30.40 16.97
C LEU A 149 -28.28 31.44 17.40
N ASP A 150 -28.17 32.65 16.83
CA ASP A 150 -29.13 33.75 17.02
C ASP A 150 -30.45 33.46 16.29
N LEU A 151 -31.45 32.95 17.02
CA LEU A 151 -32.77 32.58 16.50
C LEU A 151 -33.86 33.20 17.39
N GLU A 152 -34.94 33.72 16.78
CA GLU A 152 -35.90 34.67 17.39
C GLU A 152 -36.59 34.24 18.69
N ARG A 153 -36.50 32.95 19.05
CA ARG A 153 -37.05 32.40 20.29
C ARG A 153 -36.02 31.48 20.95
N PRO A 154 -35.39 31.90 22.06
CA PRO A 154 -34.57 31.02 22.87
C PRO A 154 -35.46 30.00 23.61
N PRO A 155 -35.11 28.70 23.61
CA PRO A 155 -35.82 27.70 24.40
C PRO A 155 -35.55 27.93 25.89
N ARG A 156 -36.60 27.83 26.71
CA ARG A 156 -36.48 27.80 28.17
C ARG A 156 -36.10 26.38 28.65
N PRO A 157 -35.47 26.21 29.82
CA PRO A 157 -35.20 24.89 30.41
C PRO A 157 -36.48 24.04 30.49
N MET A 158 -36.37 22.73 30.26
CA MET A 158 -37.49 21.81 30.42
C MET A 158 -37.52 21.26 31.84
N ARG A 159 -38.64 21.42 32.54
CA ARG A 159 -38.81 20.83 33.87
C ARG A 159 -38.97 19.32 33.77
N VAL A 160 -38.08 18.58 34.45
CA VAL A 160 -38.05 17.11 34.46
C VAL A 160 -37.81 16.64 35.90
N THR A 161 -38.52 15.59 36.31
CA THR A 161 -38.16 14.83 37.52
C THR A 161 -37.18 13.72 37.10
N PRO A 162 -35.98 13.61 37.70
CA PRO A 162 -35.03 12.54 37.39
C PRO A 162 -35.63 11.13 37.55
N PRO A 163 -35.16 10.13 36.78
CA PRO A 163 -34.03 10.17 35.84
C PRO A 163 -34.37 10.75 34.46
N LEU A 164 -33.34 11.14 33.70
CA LEU A 164 -33.49 11.62 32.31
C LEU A 164 -33.68 10.45 31.33
N ASN A 165 -34.81 10.38 30.63
CA ASN A 165 -35.01 9.44 29.51
C ASN A 165 -34.07 9.74 28.32
N MET A 166 -33.31 8.74 27.87
CA MET A 166 -32.41 8.81 26.72
C MET A 166 -32.78 7.76 25.66
N LEU A 167 -32.90 8.17 24.40
CA LEU A 167 -33.04 7.26 23.26
C LEU A 167 -31.69 7.13 22.55
N VAL A 168 -31.22 5.89 22.38
CA VAL A 168 -29.94 5.60 21.73
C VAL A 168 -30.17 4.92 20.38
N THR A 169 -29.48 5.38 19.35
CA THR A 169 -29.51 4.82 17.99
C THR A 169 -28.11 4.43 17.57
N ILE A 170 -27.83 3.13 17.48
CA ILE A 170 -26.54 2.59 17.03
C ILE A 170 -26.70 2.08 15.60
N SER A 171 -25.92 2.62 14.66
CA SER A 171 -26.01 2.29 13.23
C SER A 171 -24.77 1.53 12.74
N ALA A 172 -24.98 0.26 12.39
CA ALA A 172 -23.99 -0.64 11.81
C ALA A 172 -24.48 -1.20 10.45
N PRO A 173 -24.39 -0.41 9.36
CA PRO A 173 -24.73 -0.89 8.01
C PRO A 173 -23.80 -2.01 7.53
N THR A 174 -24.27 -2.81 6.57
CA THR A 174 -23.53 -3.97 6.04
C THR A 174 -22.27 -3.61 5.25
N ASP A 175 -22.27 -2.45 4.60
CA ASP A 175 -21.33 -2.13 3.50
C ASP A 175 -20.22 -1.14 3.93
N LEU A 176 -20.16 -0.78 5.22
CA LEU A 176 -19.11 0.03 5.82
C LEU A 176 -18.33 -0.80 6.87
N GLN A 177 -17.30 -0.22 7.47
CA GLN A 177 -16.64 -0.82 8.63
C GLN A 177 -17.68 -1.04 9.75
N ARG A 178 -18.01 -2.31 10.04
CA ARG A 178 -18.97 -2.65 11.08
C ARG A 178 -18.46 -2.17 12.44
N LEU A 179 -19.28 -1.34 13.10
CA LEU A 179 -19.26 -1.17 14.55
C LEU A 179 -19.89 -2.42 15.17
N ASP A 180 -19.31 -2.93 16.25
CA ASP A 180 -19.97 -3.99 17.02
C ASP A 180 -21.06 -3.36 17.89
N VAL A 181 -22.32 -3.68 17.58
CA VAL A 181 -23.49 -3.05 18.19
C VAL A 181 -23.63 -3.40 19.66
N GLU A 182 -23.18 -4.59 20.07
CA GLU A 182 -23.23 -4.98 21.48
C GLU A 182 -22.01 -4.42 22.24
N GLU A 183 -20.82 -4.36 21.64
CA GLU A 183 -19.66 -3.67 22.25
C GLU A 183 -19.95 -2.18 22.52
N GLU A 184 -20.62 -1.47 21.59
CA GLU A 184 -21.04 -0.07 21.78
C GLU A 184 -22.20 0.08 22.78
N ARG A 185 -23.03 -0.94 22.99
CA ARG A 185 -24.02 -0.97 24.08
C ARG A 185 -23.36 -1.15 25.44
N GLU A 186 -22.48 -2.15 25.55
CA GLU A 186 -21.77 -2.48 26.78
C GLU A 186 -20.93 -1.29 27.25
N LYS A 187 -20.18 -0.62 26.36
CA LYS A 187 -19.45 0.64 26.66
C LYS A 187 -20.35 1.73 27.22
N LEU A 188 -21.50 2.00 26.59
CA LEU A 188 -22.42 3.05 27.02
C LEU A 188 -23.12 2.68 28.34
N GLN A 189 -23.43 1.40 28.55
CA GLN A 189 -23.99 0.90 29.80
C GLN A 189 -22.96 0.97 30.94
N GLU A 190 -21.71 0.54 30.73
CA GLU A 190 -20.60 0.66 31.69
C GLU A 190 -20.37 2.13 32.09
N ALA A 191 -20.29 3.04 31.10
CA ALA A 191 -20.13 4.47 31.32
C ALA A 191 -21.22 5.07 32.23
N LEU A 192 -22.45 4.56 32.13
CA LEU A 192 -23.59 5.01 32.91
C LEU A 192 -23.78 4.21 34.22
N GLN A 193 -23.21 3.01 34.34
CA GLN A 193 -23.19 2.22 35.58
C GLN A 193 -22.37 2.90 36.69
N ALA A 194 -21.35 3.68 36.33
CA ALA A 194 -20.60 4.51 37.27
C ALA A 194 -21.44 5.65 37.91
N MET A 195 -22.62 5.98 37.36
CA MET A 195 -23.50 7.02 37.91
C MET A 195 -24.41 6.48 39.03
N GLU A 196 -24.67 7.34 40.02
CA GLU A 196 -25.66 7.13 41.08
C GLU A 196 -27.03 6.66 40.53
N PRO A 197 -27.64 5.58 41.05
CA PRO A 197 -28.83 4.97 40.45
C PRO A 197 -30.02 5.90 40.22
N ASP A 198 -30.29 6.83 41.16
CA ASP A 198 -31.39 7.80 41.06
C ASP A 198 -31.09 8.97 40.09
N LYS A 199 -29.82 9.20 39.72
CA LYS A 199 -29.39 10.21 38.74
C LYS A 199 -29.19 9.62 37.34
N ARG A 200 -28.89 8.32 37.23
CA ARG A 200 -28.57 7.62 35.99
C ARG A 200 -29.69 7.75 34.95
N PRO A 201 -29.40 8.22 33.72
CA PRO A 201 -30.38 8.28 32.63
C PRO A 201 -31.06 6.92 32.37
N HIS A 202 -32.38 6.93 32.13
CA HIS A 202 -33.09 5.75 31.67
C HIS A 202 -32.87 5.57 30.16
N ILE A 203 -32.08 4.56 29.80
CA ILE A 203 -31.68 4.28 28.42
C ILE A 203 -32.71 3.38 27.74
N GLN A 204 -33.18 3.75 26.55
CA GLN A 204 -33.80 2.82 25.62
C GLN A 204 -33.01 2.83 24.29
N PHE A 205 -32.68 1.66 23.76
CA PHE A 205 -32.09 1.54 22.41
C PHE A 205 -33.20 1.43 21.35
N THR A 206 -32.97 1.96 20.14
CA THR A 206 -33.80 1.67 18.97
C THR A 206 -33.56 0.23 18.48
N PRO A 207 -34.60 -0.57 18.17
CA PRO A 207 -34.43 -1.94 17.68
C PRO A 207 -33.60 -2.10 16.39
N ASN A 208 -33.51 -1.03 15.59
CA ASN A 208 -32.61 -0.88 14.45
C ASN A 208 -32.46 0.61 14.12
N ALA A 209 -31.41 0.96 13.38
CA ALA A 209 -31.13 2.32 12.92
C ALA A 209 -31.90 2.72 11.65
N GLN A 210 -33.15 2.29 11.47
CA GLN A 210 -34.01 2.85 10.41
C GLN A 210 -34.61 4.18 10.88
N LEU A 211 -34.60 5.21 10.03
CA LEU A 211 -35.18 6.53 10.35
C LEU A 211 -36.67 6.43 10.75
N ALA A 212 -37.41 5.54 10.07
CA ALA A 212 -38.80 5.23 10.41
C ALA A 212 -38.97 4.54 11.79
N THR A 213 -37.96 3.80 12.26
CA THR A 213 -37.96 3.18 13.60
C THR A 213 -37.68 4.22 14.68
N LEU A 214 -36.77 5.17 14.43
CA LEU A 214 -36.55 6.33 15.31
C LEU A 214 -37.84 7.16 15.47
N GLN A 215 -38.49 7.53 14.36
CA GLN A 215 -39.76 8.26 14.37
C GLN A 215 -40.86 7.53 15.16
N ARG A 216 -41.04 6.22 14.91
CA ARG A 216 -42.04 5.42 15.64
C ARG A 216 -41.73 5.39 17.13
N THR A 217 -40.48 5.17 17.51
CA THR A 217 -40.04 5.10 18.91
C THR A 217 -40.32 6.41 19.65
N LEU A 218 -39.95 7.56 19.07
CA LEU A 218 -40.26 8.89 19.61
C LEU A 218 -41.78 9.10 19.77
N ARG A 219 -42.58 8.74 18.74
CA ARG A 219 -44.05 8.82 18.79
C ARG A 219 -44.65 7.95 19.90
N HIS A 220 -44.22 6.71 20.04
CA HIS A 220 -44.74 5.78 21.04
C HIS A 220 -44.25 6.07 22.47
N ALA A 221 -43.13 6.76 22.65
CA ALA A 221 -42.71 7.32 23.93
C ALA A 221 -43.62 8.48 24.35
N ARG A 222 -43.79 9.49 23.46
CA ARG A 222 -44.67 10.65 23.66
C ARG A 222 -46.12 10.24 24.00
N LEU A 223 -46.70 9.31 23.23
CA LEU A 223 -48.07 8.84 23.44
C LEU A 223 -48.28 8.04 24.74
N ARG A 224 -47.23 7.49 25.34
CA ARG A 224 -47.28 6.80 26.65
C ARG A 224 -47.05 7.73 27.84
N GLY A 225 -46.87 9.04 27.61
CA GLY A 225 -46.56 10.00 28.66
C GLY A 225 -45.13 9.91 29.22
N ASN A 226 -44.26 9.08 28.63
CA ASN A 226 -42.84 8.96 28.99
C ASN A 226 -41.96 9.32 27.77
N PRO A 227 -41.85 10.62 27.41
CA PRO A 227 -41.06 11.07 26.27
C PRO A 227 -39.55 10.97 26.54
N PHE A 228 -38.75 10.99 25.48
CA PHE A 228 -37.30 11.08 25.58
C PHE A 228 -36.84 12.54 25.67
N HIS A 229 -35.78 12.75 26.44
CA HIS A 229 -35.17 14.06 26.71
C HIS A 229 -33.84 14.25 25.97
N ILE A 230 -33.13 13.14 25.71
CA ILE A 230 -31.84 13.10 25.03
C ILE A 230 -31.93 12.09 23.88
N TRP A 231 -31.36 12.41 22.72
CA TRP A 231 -31.07 11.44 21.67
C TRP A 231 -29.55 11.28 21.51
N HIS A 232 -29.04 10.05 21.60
CA HIS A 232 -27.63 9.73 21.37
C HIS A 232 -27.52 8.85 20.12
N TYR A 233 -26.93 9.38 19.06
CA TYR A 233 -26.59 8.63 17.85
C TYR A 233 -25.14 8.16 17.92
N ILE A 234 -24.91 6.87 17.65
CA ILE A 234 -23.58 6.26 17.50
C ILE A 234 -23.56 5.61 16.11
N GLY A 235 -22.62 5.97 15.25
CA GLY A 235 -22.59 5.43 13.91
C GLY A 235 -21.67 6.17 12.95
N HIS A 236 -21.76 5.82 11.67
CA HIS A 236 -21.08 6.54 10.61
C HIS A 236 -21.79 7.86 10.27
N GLY A 237 -21.02 8.82 9.79
CA GLY A 237 -21.42 10.11 9.27
C GLY A 237 -20.37 10.63 8.29
N GLY A 238 -20.66 11.73 7.58
CA GLY A 238 -19.72 12.33 6.64
C GLY A 238 -20.31 13.52 5.89
N TYR A 239 -19.47 14.24 5.15
CA TYR A 239 -19.86 15.34 4.28
C TYR A 239 -20.02 14.93 2.81
N ASP A 240 -21.14 15.30 2.19
CA ASP A 240 -21.40 15.14 0.75
C ASP A 240 -21.05 16.46 0.02
N PRO A 241 -20.01 16.49 -0.83
CA PRO A 241 -19.57 17.73 -1.49
C PRO A 241 -20.45 18.14 -2.68
N ASP A 242 -21.20 17.20 -3.29
CA ASP A 242 -22.08 17.49 -4.42
C ASP A 242 -23.42 18.07 -3.93
N GLN A 243 -23.92 17.56 -2.80
CA GLN A 243 -25.09 18.11 -2.09
C GLN A 243 -24.73 19.25 -1.12
N ARG A 244 -23.43 19.49 -0.88
CA ARG A 244 -22.86 20.44 0.10
C ARG A 244 -23.45 20.29 1.52
N SER A 245 -23.66 19.06 1.99
CA SER A 245 -24.36 18.79 3.25
C SER A 245 -23.75 17.61 4.00
N SER A 246 -23.66 17.67 5.34
CA SER A 246 -23.33 16.48 6.11
C SER A 246 -24.56 15.60 6.40
N PHE A 247 -24.30 14.31 6.55
CA PHE A 247 -25.30 13.26 6.77
C PHE A 247 -24.84 12.30 7.86
N LEU A 248 -25.81 11.63 8.48
CA LEU A 248 -25.61 10.45 9.31
C LEU A 248 -26.04 9.20 8.53
N VAL A 249 -25.35 8.08 8.70
CA VAL A 249 -25.63 6.84 7.97
C VAL A 249 -26.54 5.92 8.80
N PHE A 250 -27.85 6.04 8.58
CA PHE A 250 -28.86 5.11 9.07
C PHE A 250 -28.79 3.78 8.28
N THR A 251 -29.65 2.81 8.62
CA THR A 251 -29.80 1.56 7.86
C THR A 251 -31.17 1.46 7.19
N THR A 252 -31.16 0.94 5.96
CA THR A 252 -32.36 0.53 5.23
C THR A 252 -32.95 -0.77 5.82
N ARG A 253 -34.08 -1.24 5.26
CA ARG A 253 -34.67 -2.55 5.66
C ARG A 253 -33.79 -3.77 5.38
N SER A 254 -32.84 -3.68 4.45
CA SER A 254 -31.89 -4.76 4.12
C SER A 254 -30.57 -4.67 4.88
N GLY A 255 -30.39 -3.66 5.75
CA GLY A 255 -29.13 -3.39 6.43
C GLY A 255 -28.11 -2.58 5.62
N ALA A 256 -28.36 -2.35 4.33
CA ALA A 256 -27.56 -1.45 3.50
C ALA A 256 -27.64 0.01 4.03
N PRO A 257 -26.60 0.84 3.85
CA PRO A 257 -26.53 2.20 4.38
C PRO A 257 -27.56 3.14 3.75
N GLU A 258 -28.19 3.98 4.59
CA GLU A 258 -29.13 5.04 4.22
C GLU A 258 -28.56 6.38 4.70
N ARG A 259 -28.18 7.28 3.77
CA ARG A 259 -27.74 8.64 4.15
C ARG A 259 -28.97 9.44 4.60
N VAL A 260 -28.89 10.05 5.78
CA VAL A 260 -29.93 10.93 6.32
C VAL A 260 -29.32 12.28 6.68
N ASP A 261 -29.84 13.35 6.08
CA ASP A 261 -29.33 14.71 6.24
C ASP A 261 -29.92 15.46 7.45
N GLY A 262 -29.38 16.66 7.71
CA GLY A 262 -29.85 17.55 8.78
C GLY A 262 -31.27 18.09 8.59
N PHE A 263 -31.78 18.19 7.37
CA PHE A 263 -33.15 18.63 7.07
C PHE A 263 -34.18 17.53 7.38
N GLN A 264 -33.90 16.28 7.02
CA GLN A 264 -34.72 15.11 7.35
C GLN A 264 -34.79 14.89 8.86
N LEU A 265 -33.64 14.93 9.55
CA LEU A 265 -33.59 14.83 11.01
C LEU A 265 -34.23 16.03 11.70
N GLY A 266 -33.97 17.26 11.24
CA GLY A 266 -34.61 18.47 11.77
C GLY A 266 -36.13 18.45 11.61
N THR A 267 -36.63 18.00 10.46
CA THR A 267 -38.07 17.79 10.19
C THR A 267 -38.67 16.74 11.14
N LEU A 268 -37.92 15.69 11.46
CA LEU A 268 -38.34 14.68 12.45
C LEU A 268 -38.39 15.27 13.87
N PHE A 269 -37.31 15.88 14.34
CA PHE A 269 -37.20 16.37 15.72
C PHE A 269 -38.06 17.60 16.02
N GLY A 270 -38.46 18.39 15.01
CA GLY A 270 -39.46 19.45 15.16
C GLY A 270 -40.81 18.98 15.72
N GLY A 271 -41.14 17.69 15.60
CA GLY A 271 -42.32 17.07 16.23
C GLY A 271 -42.15 16.67 17.71
N TYR A 272 -40.95 16.83 18.28
CA TYR A 272 -40.56 16.33 19.61
C TYR A 272 -39.75 17.36 20.42
N PRO A 273 -40.34 18.52 20.80
CA PRO A 273 -39.69 19.56 21.64
C PRO A 273 -39.23 19.09 23.03
N GLU A 274 -39.59 17.86 23.42
CA GLU A 274 -39.06 17.13 24.56
C GLU A 274 -37.58 16.74 24.40
N ILE A 275 -37.09 16.55 23.16
CA ILE A 275 -35.66 16.33 22.89
C ILE A 275 -34.91 17.65 23.12
N ARG A 276 -34.16 17.70 24.22
CA ARG A 276 -33.40 18.88 24.67
C ARG A 276 -31.96 18.88 24.20
N LEU A 277 -31.41 17.68 24.02
CA LEU A 277 -30.05 17.41 23.60
C LEU A 277 -30.03 16.33 22.52
N ALA A 278 -29.27 16.56 21.45
CA ALA A 278 -28.74 15.48 20.63
C ALA A 278 -27.22 15.34 20.83
N VAL A 279 -26.73 14.10 20.88
CA VAL A 279 -25.30 13.77 20.88
C VAL A 279 -25.02 12.95 19.63
N LEU A 280 -24.28 13.53 18.68
CA LEU A 280 -23.96 12.94 17.38
C LEU A 280 -22.55 12.35 17.42
N ASN A 281 -22.45 11.13 17.94
CA ASN A 281 -21.19 10.40 18.09
C ASN A 281 -20.83 9.69 16.77
N ALA A 282 -20.49 10.51 15.78
CA ALA A 282 -20.26 10.12 14.40
C ALA A 282 -19.30 11.08 13.70
N CYS A 283 -18.42 10.56 12.85
CA CYS A 283 -17.45 11.37 12.09
C CYS A 283 -18.15 12.51 11.32
N GLU A 284 -17.57 13.70 11.38
CA GLU A 284 -18.03 14.92 10.69
C GLU A 284 -19.47 15.39 11.01
N GLY A 285 -20.15 14.86 12.03
CA GLY A 285 -21.54 15.24 12.38
C GLY A 285 -21.74 16.73 12.73
N ALA A 286 -20.65 17.47 12.98
CA ALA A 286 -20.63 18.92 13.18
C ALA A 286 -20.08 19.73 11.97
N ARG A 287 -19.56 19.06 10.93
CA ARG A 287 -19.00 19.72 9.74
C ARG A 287 -20.11 20.37 8.91
N SER A 288 -19.92 21.64 8.57
CA SER A 288 -20.89 22.48 7.84
C SER A 288 -20.33 22.89 6.47
N ASP A 289 -21.17 23.44 5.59
CA ASP A 289 -20.70 23.99 4.31
C ASP A 289 -19.98 25.35 4.51
N THR A 290 -19.18 25.71 3.51
CA THR A 290 -18.49 27.00 3.42
C THR A 290 -19.40 28.19 3.11
N GLU A 291 -20.56 27.97 2.49
CA GLU A 291 -21.54 29.03 2.18
C GLU A 291 -22.80 28.91 3.06
N ASP A 292 -23.28 27.70 3.37
CA ASP A 292 -24.38 27.45 4.32
C ASP A 292 -23.93 26.89 5.69
N PRO A 293 -23.99 27.69 6.79
CA PRO A 293 -23.62 27.24 8.13
C PRO A 293 -24.64 26.27 8.75
N PHE A 294 -25.83 26.07 8.14
CA PHE A 294 -26.86 25.13 8.59
C PHE A 294 -26.80 23.78 7.87
N ALA A 295 -26.00 23.64 6.81
CA ALA A 295 -25.80 22.37 6.11
C ALA A 295 -25.06 21.29 6.94
N GLY A 296 -24.60 21.65 8.13
CA GLY A 296 -24.12 20.70 9.14
C GLY A 296 -25.26 20.10 9.97
N VAL A 297 -25.31 18.76 10.12
CA VAL A 297 -26.41 18.07 10.86
C VAL A 297 -26.64 18.68 12.25
N ALA A 298 -25.58 18.95 13.01
CA ALA A 298 -25.68 19.59 14.32
C ALA A 298 -26.32 20.99 14.27
N ALA A 299 -25.99 21.81 13.27
CA ALA A 299 -26.53 23.15 13.10
C ALA A 299 -27.99 23.14 12.62
N ALA A 300 -28.33 22.28 11.66
CA ALA A 300 -29.69 22.06 11.18
C ALA A 300 -30.64 21.65 12.31
N LEU A 301 -30.21 20.72 13.18
CA LEU A 301 -31.00 20.29 14.34
C LEU A 301 -31.29 21.45 15.30
N VAL A 302 -30.31 22.32 15.56
CA VAL A 302 -30.51 23.50 16.43
C VAL A 302 -31.42 24.53 15.77
N GLU A 303 -31.29 24.74 14.47
CA GLU A 303 -32.16 25.61 13.67
C GLU A 303 -33.62 25.13 13.72
N LYS A 304 -33.88 23.85 13.44
CA LYS A 304 -35.23 23.25 13.46
C LYS A 304 -35.82 23.02 14.87
N GLY A 305 -35.05 23.27 15.94
CA GLY A 305 -35.60 23.50 17.28
C GLY A 305 -34.98 22.70 18.43
N VAL A 306 -34.00 21.82 18.19
CA VAL A 306 -33.27 21.14 19.27
C VAL A 306 -32.47 22.21 20.05
N PRO A 307 -32.63 22.34 21.38
CA PRO A 307 -31.97 23.42 22.14
C PRO A 307 -30.44 23.42 22.09
N ALA A 308 -29.83 22.23 22.10
CA ALA A 308 -28.40 22.02 22.02
C ALA A 308 -28.06 20.70 21.30
N VAL A 309 -26.95 20.69 20.56
CA VAL A 309 -26.39 19.50 19.93
C VAL A 309 -24.88 19.47 20.12
N ILE A 310 -24.39 18.35 20.66
CA ILE A 310 -22.97 18.01 20.68
C ILE A 310 -22.71 17.15 19.44
N GLY A 311 -21.75 17.53 18.60
CA GLY A 311 -21.36 16.76 17.41
C GLY A 311 -19.85 16.78 17.20
N MET A 312 -19.33 15.77 16.50
CA MET A 312 -17.90 15.64 16.27
C MET A 312 -17.47 16.36 14.98
N GLN A 313 -16.44 17.20 15.07
CA GLN A 313 -15.97 18.00 13.93
C GLN A 313 -15.04 17.21 12.99
N PHE A 314 -14.43 16.12 13.47
CA PHE A 314 -13.39 15.34 12.79
C PHE A 314 -13.66 13.83 12.86
N GLU A 315 -12.76 13.02 12.28
CA GLU A 315 -12.71 11.58 12.52
C GLU A 315 -12.36 11.28 13.99
N ILE A 316 -12.83 10.15 14.50
CA ILE A 316 -12.84 9.82 15.94
C ILE A 316 -12.08 8.51 16.16
N SER A 317 -11.23 8.43 17.19
CA SER A 317 -10.53 7.19 17.58
C SER A 317 -10.75 6.77 19.04
N PHE A 318 -11.02 7.70 19.96
CA PHE A 318 -11.12 7.42 21.40
C PHE A 318 -12.24 8.14 22.15
N PHE A 319 -12.93 9.12 21.58
CA PHE A 319 -14.04 9.80 22.29
C PHE A 319 -15.22 8.85 22.67
N PHE A 320 -15.32 7.68 22.03
CA PHE A 320 -16.28 6.61 22.37
C PHE A 320 -16.04 5.93 23.74
N LYS A 321 -14.94 6.23 24.44
CA LYS A 321 -14.65 5.60 25.74
C LYS A 321 -15.58 6.10 26.84
N ALA A 322 -15.73 5.28 27.89
CA ALA A 322 -16.64 5.55 28.99
C ALA A 322 -16.48 6.96 29.62
N PRO A 323 -15.29 7.46 30.03
CA PRO A 323 -15.19 8.66 30.84
C PRO A 323 -15.84 9.94 30.26
N PRO A 324 -15.55 10.43 29.03
CA PRO A 324 -16.25 11.60 28.49
C PRO A 324 -17.77 11.41 28.41
N THR A 325 -18.23 10.18 28.16
CA THR A 325 -19.66 9.85 28.13
C THR A 325 -20.27 9.92 29.53
N THR A 326 -19.55 9.38 30.54
CA THR A 326 -19.92 9.50 31.96
C THR A 326 -19.99 10.95 32.41
N GLU A 327 -18.99 11.78 32.11
CA GLU A 327 -18.96 13.19 32.54
C GLU A 327 -20.13 14.01 31.98
N ILE A 328 -20.42 13.92 30.67
CA ILE A 328 -21.53 14.67 30.04
C ILE A 328 -22.85 14.37 30.77
N TYR A 329 -23.15 13.08 30.98
CA TYR A 329 -24.43 12.68 31.56
C TYR A 329 -24.48 12.84 33.08
N THR A 330 -23.34 12.77 33.77
CA THR A 330 -23.23 13.07 35.20
C THR A 330 -23.49 14.55 35.45
N ALA A 331 -22.73 15.44 34.81
CA ALA A 331 -22.93 16.89 34.95
C ALA A 331 -24.36 17.33 34.61
N LEU A 332 -24.97 16.79 33.53
CA LEU A 332 -26.37 17.07 33.18
C LEU A 332 -27.37 16.54 34.22
N ALA A 333 -27.12 15.39 34.86
CA ALA A 333 -27.96 14.84 35.93
C ALA A 333 -27.73 15.53 37.29
N GLU A 334 -26.63 16.29 37.43
CA GLU A 334 -26.37 17.20 38.55
C GLU A 334 -26.85 18.63 38.30
N GLY A 335 -27.49 18.89 37.15
CA GLY A 335 -28.09 20.16 36.81
C GLY A 335 -27.11 21.23 36.32
N LEU A 336 -25.89 20.85 35.93
CA LEU A 336 -24.97 21.75 35.24
C LEU A 336 -25.48 22.04 33.81
N PRO A 337 -25.15 23.20 33.23
CA PRO A 337 -25.51 23.53 31.86
C PRO A 337 -24.66 22.72 30.88
N VAL A 338 -25.17 22.49 29.67
CA VAL A 338 -24.58 21.55 28.71
C VAL A 338 -23.16 21.92 28.26
N ASP A 339 -22.79 23.19 28.33
CA ASP A 339 -21.44 23.68 28.01
C ASP A 339 -20.43 23.45 29.14
N ALA A 340 -20.87 23.49 30.41
CA ALA A 340 -20.04 23.03 31.53
C ALA A 340 -19.89 21.51 31.50
N ALA A 341 -20.98 20.78 31.23
CA ALA A 341 -20.96 19.32 31.08
C ALA A 341 -20.00 18.85 29.96
N LEU A 342 -20.01 19.54 28.81
CA LEU A 342 -19.01 19.28 27.76
C LEU A 342 -17.59 19.66 28.23
N THR A 343 -17.42 20.76 28.96
CA THR A 343 -16.09 21.21 29.42
C THR A 343 -15.43 20.18 30.35
N GLU A 344 -16.16 19.57 31.30
CA GLU A 344 -15.61 18.47 32.11
C GLU A 344 -15.30 17.22 31.27
N ALA A 345 -16.13 16.88 30.28
CA ALA A 345 -15.83 15.77 29.36
C ALA A 345 -14.56 16.02 28.51
N ARG A 346 -14.32 17.27 28.07
CA ARG A 346 -13.07 17.67 27.43
C ARG A 346 -11.88 17.49 28.36
N ARG A 347 -12.02 17.86 29.63
CA ARG A 347 -10.99 17.73 30.67
C ARG A 347 -10.67 16.26 30.97
N ALA A 348 -11.70 15.40 31.07
CA ALA A 348 -11.52 13.95 31.23
C ALA A 348 -10.72 13.32 30.06
N VAL A 349 -10.93 13.77 28.82
CA VAL A 349 -10.13 13.33 27.65
C VAL A 349 -8.73 13.93 27.65
N PHE A 350 -8.55 15.18 28.05
CA PHE A 350 -7.22 15.82 28.15
C PHE A 350 -6.30 15.10 29.16
N PHE A 351 -6.85 14.51 30.23
CA PHE A 351 -6.08 13.71 31.19
C PHE A 351 -5.76 12.28 30.70
N MET A 352 -6.21 11.86 29.52
CA MET A 352 -5.89 10.54 28.94
C MET A 352 -4.55 10.54 28.16
N PRO A 353 -3.90 9.37 27.96
CA PRO A 353 -2.63 9.28 27.24
C PRO A 353 -2.63 9.84 25.80
N ASN A 354 -3.78 9.83 25.12
CA ASN A 354 -3.97 10.34 23.77
C ASN A 354 -4.77 11.66 23.79
N TRP A 355 -4.26 12.63 24.53
CA TRP A 355 -4.82 13.93 24.90
C TRP A 355 -5.24 14.88 23.75
N LEU A 356 -5.31 14.47 22.48
CA LEU A 356 -5.59 15.36 21.33
C LEU A 356 -7.09 15.47 20.98
N GLU A 357 -7.91 14.46 21.29
CA GLU A 357 -9.32 14.38 20.86
C GLU A 357 -10.29 15.25 21.70
N TRP A 358 -9.85 15.98 22.73
CA TRP A 358 -10.77 16.78 23.56
C TRP A 358 -11.41 17.95 22.78
N ALA A 359 -10.78 18.44 21.71
CA ALA A 359 -11.34 19.51 20.89
C ALA A 359 -12.31 19.00 19.80
N THR A 360 -12.33 17.70 19.52
CA THR A 360 -13.20 17.06 18.52
C THR A 360 -14.71 17.26 18.77
N PRO A 361 -15.25 17.15 20.00
CA PRO A 361 -16.65 17.48 20.26
C PRO A 361 -16.89 18.99 20.31
N VAL A 362 -17.84 19.46 19.51
CA VAL A 362 -18.29 20.86 19.52
C VAL A 362 -19.76 20.98 19.86
N LEU A 363 -20.10 22.05 20.59
CA LEU A 363 -21.46 22.32 21.06
C LEU A 363 -22.07 23.46 20.23
N PHE A 364 -23.10 23.12 19.45
CA PHE A 364 -24.02 24.09 18.87
C PHE A 364 -25.21 24.25 19.83
N MET A 365 -25.59 25.48 20.19
CA MET A 365 -26.79 25.70 20.99
C MET A 365 -27.48 27.04 20.70
N ARG A 366 -28.74 27.12 21.12
CA ARG A 366 -29.57 28.33 21.13
C ARG A 366 -30.13 28.67 22.52
N THR A 367 -29.88 27.82 23.52
CA THR A 367 -30.21 28.05 24.93
C THR A 367 -29.26 29.11 25.53
N PRO A 368 -29.72 30.31 25.95
CA PRO A 368 -28.82 31.41 26.34
C PRO A 368 -27.93 31.11 27.55
N ASP A 369 -28.49 30.46 28.56
CA ASP A 369 -27.84 30.08 29.82
C ASP A 369 -27.18 28.70 29.77
N GLY A 370 -27.35 27.94 28.68
CA GLY A 370 -26.92 26.55 28.54
C GLY A 370 -27.77 25.54 29.33
N GLN A 371 -28.81 25.99 30.04
CA GLN A 371 -29.58 25.15 30.96
C GLN A 371 -30.68 24.39 30.22
N LEU A 372 -30.44 23.11 29.93
CA LEU A 372 -31.38 22.29 29.17
C LEU A 372 -32.58 21.81 30.02
N PHE A 373 -32.33 21.58 31.30
CA PHE A 373 -33.24 20.96 32.26
C PHE A 373 -33.38 21.79 33.54
N ASP A 374 -34.62 21.89 34.02
CA ASP A 374 -34.99 22.28 35.38
C ASP A 374 -35.27 20.98 36.14
N LEU A 375 -34.27 20.48 36.87
CA LEU A 375 -34.37 19.19 37.57
C LEU A 375 -35.16 19.39 38.86
N ALA A 376 -36.41 18.98 38.85
CA ALA A 376 -37.25 19.01 40.04
C ALA A 376 -36.69 18.01 41.06
N GLU A 377 -36.41 18.48 42.29
CA GLU A 377 -36.14 17.59 43.41
C GLU A 377 -37.25 16.53 43.48
N ARG A 378 -36.84 15.25 43.51
CA ARG A 378 -37.73 14.15 43.82
C ARG A 378 -38.18 14.35 45.26
N ALA A 379 -39.34 14.97 45.44
CA ALA A 379 -39.87 15.29 46.76
C ALA A 379 -39.84 14.03 47.64
N ALA A 380 -38.98 14.04 48.66
CA ALA A 380 -38.94 12.99 49.68
C ALA A 380 -40.38 12.75 50.16
N PRO A 381 -40.88 11.50 50.15
CA PRO A 381 -42.30 11.20 50.06
C PRO A 381 -43.07 11.93 51.14
N ARG A 382 -43.68 13.04 50.73
CA ARG A 382 -44.33 13.99 51.62
C ARG A 382 -45.52 13.26 52.19
N GLU A 383 -45.51 13.00 53.50
CA GLU A 383 -46.61 12.34 54.19
C GLU A 383 -47.92 12.99 53.72
N ALA A 384 -48.77 12.18 53.08
CA ALA A 384 -49.91 12.71 52.37
C ALA A 384 -50.76 13.52 53.36
N PRO A 385 -51.26 14.72 52.98
CA PRO A 385 -52.18 15.45 53.83
C PRO A 385 -53.29 14.51 54.27
N ALA A 386 -53.55 14.46 55.58
CA ALA A 386 -54.48 13.50 56.19
C ALA A 386 -55.94 13.85 55.82
N ASP A 387 -56.29 13.66 54.55
CA ASP A 387 -57.52 14.17 53.99
C ASP A 387 -58.71 13.28 54.33
N LYS A 388 -59.83 13.96 54.55
CA LYS A 388 -60.98 13.45 55.27
C LYS A 388 -61.59 12.20 54.61
N LYS A 389 -62.05 11.27 55.45
CA LYS A 389 -62.93 10.14 55.12
C LYS A 389 -63.88 10.42 53.95
N PRO A 390 -63.97 9.47 52.99
CA PRO A 390 -65.24 8.91 52.60
C PRO A 390 -65.45 7.57 53.31
N SER A 391 -66.54 7.45 54.08
CA SER A 391 -66.94 6.18 54.70
C SER A 391 -67.77 5.33 53.72
N ARG A 392 -67.43 4.05 53.54
CA ARG A 392 -68.40 2.95 53.40
C ARG A 392 -67.74 1.58 53.56
N GLY A 393 -68.51 0.65 54.13
CA GLY A 393 -67.99 -0.56 54.77
C GLY A 393 -67.30 -1.59 53.87
N ALA A 394 -66.27 -2.19 54.45
CA ALA A 394 -65.84 -3.56 54.21
C ALA A 394 -65.90 -4.31 55.58
N PRO A 395 -66.09 -5.64 55.61
CA PRO A 395 -66.20 -6.37 56.87
C PRO A 395 -64.89 -6.37 57.68
N ALA A 396 -64.99 -6.52 58.99
CA ALA A 396 -63.83 -6.62 59.87
C ALA A 396 -63.06 -7.91 59.60
N VAL A 397 -61.86 -7.79 59.03
CA VAL A 397 -60.90 -8.90 58.87
C VAL A 397 -60.26 -9.19 60.23
N ASP A 398 -60.19 -10.47 60.62
CA ASP A 398 -59.52 -10.93 61.84
C ASP A 398 -58.02 -10.57 61.80
N ASP A 399 -57.61 -9.62 62.66
CA ASP A 399 -56.21 -9.23 62.82
C ASP A 399 -55.33 -10.40 63.30
N ALA A 400 -55.88 -11.36 64.05
CA ALA A 400 -55.13 -12.55 64.46
C ALA A 400 -54.92 -13.52 63.27
N ALA A 401 -55.80 -13.54 62.27
CA ALA A 401 -55.58 -14.28 61.03
C ALA A 401 -54.54 -13.58 60.14
N LEU A 402 -54.57 -12.25 60.04
CA LEU A 402 -53.56 -11.48 59.31
C LEU A 402 -52.17 -11.63 59.92
N GLU A 403 -52.04 -11.62 61.25
CA GLU A 403 -50.74 -11.78 61.91
C GLU A 403 -50.19 -13.22 61.76
N ARG A 404 -51.04 -14.25 61.81
CA ARG A 404 -50.63 -15.64 61.48
C ARG A 404 -50.13 -15.75 60.04
N LEU A 405 -50.92 -15.27 59.06
CA LEU A 405 -50.50 -15.23 57.66
C LEU A 405 -49.19 -14.45 57.48
N TRP A 406 -48.99 -13.35 58.22
CA TRP A 406 -47.76 -12.55 58.17
C TRP A 406 -46.54 -13.28 58.72
N ILE A 407 -46.69 -14.09 59.78
CA ILE A 407 -45.62 -14.96 60.30
C ILE A 407 -45.29 -16.03 59.25
N ASP A 408 -46.29 -16.75 58.74
CA ASP A 408 -46.11 -17.82 57.77
C ASP A 408 -45.55 -17.31 56.42
N ALA A 409 -45.92 -16.09 56.02
CA ALA A 409 -45.37 -15.37 54.88
C ALA A 409 -43.92 -14.94 55.12
N SER A 410 -43.61 -14.44 56.32
CA SER A 410 -42.25 -14.03 56.69
C SER A 410 -41.31 -15.23 56.74
N ALA A 411 -41.77 -16.37 57.25
CA ALA A 411 -41.01 -17.61 57.24
C ALA A 411 -40.66 -18.04 55.80
N ALA A 412 -41.67 -18.20 54.94
CA ALA A 412 -41.45 -18.57 53.54
C ALA A 412 -40.56 -17.57 52.78
N TYR A 413 -40.69 -16.27 53.07
CA TYR A 413 -39.86 -15.20 52.48
C TYR A 413 -38.39 -15.26 52.90
N TYR A 414 -38.09 -15.68 54.13
CA TYR A 414 -36.72 -15.80 54.65
C TYR A 414 -36.12 -17.22 54.51
N THR A 415 -36.87 -18.18 54.00
CA THR A 415 -36.36 -19.51 53.58
C THR A 415 -36.48 -19.72 52.07
N ASP A 416 -36.45 -18.63 51.30
CA ASP A 416 -36.49 -18.58 49.83
C ASP A 416 -37.62 -19.39 49.16
N ASN A 417 -38.71 -19.68 49.88
CA ASN A 417 -39.87 -20.40 49.36
C ASN A 417 -40.82 -19.43 48.64
N TRP A 418 -40.34 -18.86 47.53
CA TRP A 418 -40.96 -17.72 46.87
C TRP A 418 -42.42 -17.96 46.46
N ALA A 419 -42.78 -19.17 46.02
CA ALA A 419 -44.16 -19.51 45.66
C ALA A 419 -45.12 -19.43 46.86
N GLU A 420 -44.71 -19.96 48.00
CA GLU A 420 -45.50 -19.97 49.23
C GLU A 420 -45.53 -18.59 49.91
N ALA A 421 -44.42 -17.83 49.80
CA ALA A 421 -44.38 -16.43 50.20
C ALA A 421 -45.34 -15.58 49.37
N VAL A 422 -45.41 -15.80 48.05
CA VAL A 422 -46.34 -15.09 47.15
C VAL A 422 -47.80 -15.37 47.53
N ASP A 423 -48.25 -16.63 47.65
CA ASP A 423 -49.65 -16.93 48.05
C ASP A 423 -50.06 -16.19 49.34
N ARG A 424 -49.23 -16.33 50.39
CA ARG A 424 -49.54 -15.76 51.70
C ARG A 424 -49.53 -14.24 51.68
N LEU A 425 -48.58 -13.62 50.98
CA LEU A 425 -48.50 -12.15 50.85
C LEU A 425 -49.60 -11.58 49.96
N GLU A 426 -50.02 -12.27 48.89
CA GLU A 426 -51.19 -11.88 48.09
C GLU A 426 -52.47 -11.87 48.92
N ARG A 427 -52.67 -12.91 49.75
CA ARG A 427 -53.84 -13.02 50.63
C ARG A 427 -53.87 -11.94 51.73
N ILE A 428 -52.70 -11.53 52.25
CA ILE A 428 -52.59 -10.38 53.16
C ILE A 428 -52.91 -9.08 52.43
N VAL A 429 -52.32 -8.83 51.26
CA VAL A 429 -52.49 -7.58 50.49
C VAL A 429 -53.92 -7.42 49.98
N ALA A 430 -54.58 -8.51 49.57
CA ALA A 430 -55.99 -8.51 49.16
C ALA A 430 -56.95 -8.24 50.34
N ALA A 431 -56.60 -8.67 51.56
CA ALA A 431 -57.40 -8.43 52.76
C ALA A 431 -57.15 -7.06 53.40
N ARG A 432 -55.91 -6.56 53.39
CA ARG A 432 -55.53 -5.20 53.82
C ARG A 432 -54.23 -4.77 53.14
N GLN A 433 -54.35 -4.00 52.07
CA GLN A 433 -53.23 -3.53 51.24
C GLN A 433 -52.11 -2.80 52.02
N SER A 434 -52.46 -2.13 53.12
CA SER A 434 -51.53 -1.41 54.00
C SER A 434 -51.02 -2.23 55.20
N TYR A 435 -51.10 -3.57 55.18
CA TYR A 435 -50.62 -4.40 56.30
C TYR A 435 -49.09 -4.51 56.31
N ARG A 436 -48.44 -3.78 57.24
CA ARG A 436 -46.98 -3.78 57.41
C ARG A 436 -46.28 -3.51 56.05
N SER A 437 -45.26 -4.28 55.69
CA SER A 437 -44.59 -4.21 54.37
C SER A 437 -45.00 -5.37 53.44
N ALA A 438 -46.22 -5.91 53.58
CA ALA A 438 -46.66 -7.08 52.80
C ALA A 438 -46.66 -6.83 51.28
N ALA A 439 -47.09 -5.65 50.84
CA ALA A 439 -47.07 -5.28 49.41
C ALA A 439 -45.64 -5.23 48.85
N THR A 440 -44.69 -4.63 49.57
CA THR A 440 -43.29 -4.55 49.15
C THR A 440 -42.61 -5.92 49.14
N ARG A 441 -42.86 -6.76 50.16
CA ARG A 441 -42.35 -8.15 50.17
C ARG A 441 -42.97 -9.00 49.07
N LEU A 442 -44.24 -8.79 48.75
CA LEU A 442 -44.92 -9.49 47.66
C LEU A 442 -44.25 -9.19 46.31
N GLU A 443 -43.90 -7.93 46.06
CA GLU A 443 -43.20 -7.53 44.84
C GLU A 443 -41.82 -8.21 44.72
N THR A 444 -41.02 -8.22 45.79
CA THR A 444 -39.73 -8.94 45.81
C THR A 444 -39.91 -10.45 45.64
N ALA A 445 -40.84 -11.08 46.35
CA ALA A 445 -41.09 -12.52 46.24
C ALA A 445 -41.58 -12.90 44.84
N ARG A 446 -42.46 -12.10 44.22
CA ARG A 446 -42.87 -12.26 42.81
C ARG A 446 -41.70 -12.09 41.84
N ARG A 447 -40.72 -11.22 42.13
CA ARG A 447 -39.50 -11.10 41.32
C ARG A 447 -38.66 -12.37 41.42
N MET A 448 -38.32 -12.81 42.63
CA MET A 448 -37.46 -14.00 42.80
C MET A 448 -38.11 -15.30 42.32
N LEU A 449 -39.45 -15.41 42.39
CA LEU A 449 -40.19 -16.52 41.78
C LEU A 449 -40.05 -16.56 40.25
N ARG A 450 -40.02 -15.40 39.57
CA ARG A 450 -39.74 -15.33 38.12
C ARG A 450 -38.29 -15.69 37.82
N CYS A 451 -37.33 -15.18 38.60
CA CYS A 451 -35.91 -15.54 38.46
C CYS A 451 -35.71 -17.07 38.57
N ALA A 452 -36.39 -17.72 39.51
CA ALA A 452 -36.36 -19.17 39.67
C ALA A 452 -36.90 -19.90 38.43
N SER A 453 -38.09 -19.54 37.93
CA SER A 453 -38.66 -20.17 36.73
C SER A 453 -37.78 -19.96 35.51
N ALA A 454 -37.41 -18.71 35.19
CA ALA A 454 -36.62 -18.39 34.01
C ALA A 454 -35.22 -19.04 34.05
N TYR A 455 -34.63 -19.22 35.24
CA TYR A 455 -33.39 -19.98 35.40
C TYR A 455 -33.59 -21.47 35.11
N ASP A 456 -34.65 -22.09 35.66
CA ASP A 456 -34.94 -23.52 35.49
C ASP A 456 -35.38 -23.83 34.03
N ASP A 457 -36.07 -22.88 33.38
CA ASP A 457 -36.39 -22.90 31.94
C ASP A 457 -35.12 -22.74 31.08
N GLY A 458 -34.26 -21.77 31.41
CA GLY A 458 -32.98 -21.54 30.72
C GLY A 458 -32.03 -22.72 30.82
N CYS A 459 -32.00 -23.42 31.97
CA CYS A 459 -31.25 -24.66 32.12
C CYS A 459 -31.77 -25.77 31.19
N ARG A 460 -33.09 -25.94 31.09
CA ARG A 460 -33.70 -26.94 30.19
C ARG A 460 -33.46 -26.61 28.71
N ALA A 461 -33.39 -25.33 28.35
CA ALA A 461 -33.00 -24.93 27.00
C ALA A 461 -31.53 -25.29 26.67
N MET A 462 -30.59 -25.14 27.62
CA MET A 462 -29.21 -25.64 27.47
C MET A 462 -29.16 -27.16 27.28
N GLU A 463 -29.93 -27.92 28.07
CA GLU A 463 -29.99 -29.38 27.99
C GLU A 463 -30.56 -29.89 26.65
N GLN A 464 -31.42 -29.09 26.00
CA GLN A 464 -32.00 -29.38 24.68
C GLN A 464 -31.13 -28.88 23.52
N GLY A 465 -30.04 -28.14 23.78
CA GLY A 465 -29.23 -27.50 22.75
C GLY A 465 -29.87 -26.25 22.13
N ASP A 466 -30.98 -25.74 22.67
CA ASP A 466 -31.51 -24.42 22.30
C ASP A 466 -30.75 -23.33 23.06
N TRP A 467 -29.51 -23.12 22.62
CA TRP A 467 -28.64 -22.09 23.15
C TRP A 467 -29.21 -20.69 23.01
N ARG A 468 -30.10 -20.45 22.03
CA ARG A 468 -30.71 -19.13 21.79
C ARG A 468 -31.74 -18.80 22.87
N SER A 469 -32.66 -19.74 23.16
CA SER A 469 -33.61 -19.58 24.26
C SER A 469 -32.91 -19.58 25.62
N ALA A 470 -31.85 -20.40 25.79
CA ALA A 470 -31.04 -20.40 27.01
C ALA A 470 -30.40 -19.03 27.28
N VAL A 471 -29.79 -18.39 26.27
CA VAL A 471 -29.21 -17.04 26.42
C VAL A 471 -30.27 -16.01 26.78
N ALA A 472 -31.46 -16.05 26.18
CA ALA A 472 -32.54 -15.11 26.49
C ALA A 472 -33.03 -15.26 27.95
N LEU A 473 -33.39 -16.48 28.34
CA LEU A 473 -33.94 -16.79 29.67
C LEU A 473 -32.92 -16.52 30.79
N LEU A 474 -31.65 -16.92 30.61
CA LEU A 474 -30.61 -16.67 31.60
C LEU A 474 -30.17 -15.19 31.63
N SER A 475 -30.38 -14.41 30.57
CA SER A 475 -30.18 -12.96 30.61
C SER A 475 -31.28 -12.25 31.41
N GLU A 476 -32.55 -12.64 31.27
CA GLU A 476 -33.65 -12.08 32.11
C GLU A 476 -33.38 -12.29 33.61
N VAL A 477 -32.88 -13.48 33.97
CA VAL A 477 -32.46 -13.78 35.35
C VAL A 477 -31.30 -12.88 35.79
N ALA A 478 -30.23 -12.79 34.99
CA ALA A 478 -29.05 -12.00 35.32
C ALA A 478 -29.31 -10.47 35.38
N GLU A 479 -30.29 -9.97 34.62
CA GLU A 479 -30.76 -8.58 34.71
C GLU A 479 -31.61 -8.32 35.97
N ALA A 480 -32.37 -9.31 36.42
CA ALA A 480 -33.24 -9.19 37.59
C ALA A 480 -32.52 -9.45 38.93
N ASP A 481 -31.52 -10.33 38.94
CA ASP A 481 -30.59 -10.63 40.04
C ASP A 481 -29.30 -11.27 39.49
N ALA A 482 -28.21 -10.50 39.48
CA ALA A 482 -26.94 -10.91 38.87
C ALA A 482 -26.22 -12.04 39.63
N ASP A 483 -26.50 -12.21 40.92
CA ASP A 483 -25.90 -13.21 41.80
C ASP A 483 -26.81 -14.45 41.98
N PHE A 484 -27.87 -14.58 41.16
CA PHE A 484 -28.83 -15.66 41.27
C PHE A 484 -28.22 -17.04 40.91
N ARG A 485 -27.91 -17.83 41.94
CA ARG A 485 -27.31 -19.18 41.83
C ARG A 485 -25.97 -19.12 41.08
N ASP A 486 -25.87 -19.73 39.90
CA ASP A 486 -24.69 -19.64 39.01
C ASP A 486 -25.06 -19.10 37.61
N VAL A 487 -26.08 -18.24 37.53
CA VAL A 487 -26.64 -17.71 36.27
C VAL A 487 -25.56 -17.16 35.33
N GLN A 488 -24.60 -16.37 35.83
CA GLN A 488 -23.52 -15.79 35.03
C GLN A 488 -22.70 -16.85 34.30
N ARG A 489 -22.36 -17.94 34.99
CA ARG A 489 -21.55 -19.06 34.46
C ARG A 489 -22.33 -19.84 33.40
N LYS A 490 -23.62 -20.08 33.62
CA LYS A 490 -24.52 -20.74 32.66
C LYS A 490 -24.76 -19.87 31.43
N LEU A 491 -24.97 -18.57 31.62
CA LEU A 491 -25.17 -17.59 30.56
C LEU A 491 -23.93 -17.45 29.67
N GLN A 492 -22.73 -17.42 30.25
CA GLN A 492 -21.48 -17.42 29.49
C GLN A 492 -21.33 -18.66 28.60
N GLU A 493 -21.60 -19.86 29.13
CA GLU A 493 -21.55 -21.09 28.32
C GLU A 493 -22.64 -21.12 27.25
N ALA A 494 -23.88 -20.71 27.57
CA ALA A 494 -24.96 -20.60 26.59
C ALA A 494 -24.63 -19.60 25.46
N ARG A 495 -24.03 -18.44 25.78
CA ARG A 495 -23.55 -17.46 24.79
C ARG A 495 -22.44 -18.04 23.91
N ARG A 496 -21.49 -18.79 24.49
CA ARG A 496 -20.42 -19.46 23.75
C ARG A 496 -20.96 -20.48 22.75
N GLN A 497 -21.88 -21.35 23.19
CA GLN A 497 -22.46 -22.39 22.34
C GLN A 497 -23.37 -21.81 21.24
N ALA A 498 -24.19 -20.79 21.56
CA ALA A 498 -24.97 -20.06 20.57
C ALA A 498 -24.08 -19.43 19.48
N ARG A 499 -22.94 -18.84 19.85
CA ARG A 499 -21.99 -18.25 18.90
C ARG A 499 -21.29 -19.29 18.02
N LEU A 500 -21.01 -20.48 18.53
CA LEU A 500 -20.46 -21.58 17.72
C LEU A 500 -21.48 -22.05 16.66
N ALA A 501 -22.75 -22.20 17.04
CA ALA A 501 -23.83 -22.56 16.11
C ALA A 501 -24.05 -21.48 15.03
N GLU A 502 -24.10 -20.20 15.43
CA GLU A 502 -24.22 -19.05 14.52
C GLU A 502 -23.09 -19.01 13.47
N LEU A 503 -21.84 -19.26 13.89
CA LEU A 503 -20.70 -19.31 12.98
C LEU A 503 -20.78 -20.51 12.02
N TYR A 504 -21.25 -21.69 12.44
CA TYR A 504 -21.41 -22.81 11.50
C TYR A 504 -22.54 -22.58 10.49
N GLU A 505 -23.62 -21.91 10.89
CA GLU A 505 -24.68 -21.45 9.97
C GLU A 505 -24.14 -20.40 8.97
N GLU A 506 -23.34 -19.43 9.42
CA GLU A 506 -22.65 -18.46 8.55
C GLU A 506 -21.73 -19.17 7.53
N ALA A 507 -20.91 -20.14 7.97
CA ALA A 507 -20.07 -20.96 7.08
C ALA A 507 -20.90 -21.73 6.04
N THR A 508 -22.04 -22.27 6.43
CA THR A 508 -22.97 -23.00 5.56
C THR A 508 -23.56 -22.08 4.49
N LEU A 509 -24.01 -20.88 4.86
CA LEU A 509 -24.54 -19.89 3.92
C LEU A 509 -23.46 -19.36 2.96
N LEU A 510 -22.24 -19.10 3.46
CA LEU A 510 -21.10 -18.69 2.63
C LEU A 510 -20.68 -19.78 1.63
N SER A 511 -20.78 -21.05 2.02
CA SER A 511 -20.56 -22.21 1.15
C SER A 511 -21.61 -22.28 0.03
N GLN A 512 -22.90 -22.11 0.36
CA GLN A 512 -23.98 -22.04 -0.63
C GLN A 512 -23.83 -20.87 -1.61
N ALA A 513 -23.30 -19.73 -1.15
CA ALA A 513 -23.00 -18.56 -1.98
C ALA A 513 -21.70 -18.67 -2.80
N GLY A 514 -20.91 -19.73 -2.63
CA GLY A 514 -19.62 -19.91 -3.31
C GLY A 514 -18.50 -19.00 -2.79
N HIS A 515 -18.65 -18.42 -1.59
CA HIS A 515 -17.65 -17.55 -0.95
C HIS A 515 -16.61 -18.37 -0.18
N TRP A 516 -15.98 -19.34 -0.84
CA TRP A 516 -15.07 -20.34 -0.26
C TRP A 516 -13.98 -19.75 0.65
N GLN A 517 -13.37 -18.64 0.26
CA GLN A 517 -12.34 -17.99 1.08
C GLN A 517 -12.87 -17.47 2.42
N ALA A 518 -14.15 -17.07 2.47
CA ALA A 518 -14.82 -16.63 3.70
C ALA A 518 -15.22 -17.82 4.57
N VAL A 519 -15.62 -18.97 3.98
CA VAL A 519 -15.85 -20.23 4.71
C VAL A 519 -14.61 -20.58 5.55
N ILE A 520 -13.42 -20.59 4.94
CA ILE A 520 -12.15 -20.83 5.67
C ILE A 520 -11.95 -19.83 6.82
N ARG A 521 -12.28 -18.54 6.63
CA ARG A 521 -12.18 -17.51 7.69
C ARG A 521 -13.19 -17.67 8.82
N VAL A 522 -14.32 -18.35 8.59
CA VAL A 522 -15.26 -18.71 9.65
C VAL A 522 -14.78 -19.94 10.41
N PHE A 523 -14.16 -20.92 9.74
CA PHE A 523 -13.47 -22.02 10.43
C PHE A 523 -12.25 -21.55 11.26
N ASP A 524 -11.48 -20.55 10.79
CA ASP A 524 -10.44 -19.90 11.62
C ASP A 524 -11.02 -19.38 12.95
N ARG A 525 -12.27 -18.88 12.95
CA ARG A 525 -12.96 -18.36 14.14
C ARG A 525 -13.57 -19.46 15.01
N LEU A 526 -14.15 -20.49 14.40
CA LEU A 526 -14.66 -21.67 15.13
C LEU A 526 -13.53 -22.33 15.93
N HIS A 527 -12.39 -22.62 15.28
CA HIS A 527 -11.23 -23.23 15.93
C HIS A 527 -10.56 -22.31 16.97
N ALA A 528 -10.71 -20.99 16.87
CA ALA A 528 -10.25 -20.06 17.91
C ALA A 528 -11.13 -20.08 19.19
N LEU A 529 -12.40 -20.51 19.09
CA LEU A 529 -13.34 -20.63 20.22
C LEU A 529 -13.42 -22.06 20.78
N THR A 530 -13.22 -23.06 19.92
CA THR A 530 -13.18 -24.49 20.23
C THR A 530 -12.27 -25.17 19.19
N PRO A 531 -11.00 -25.48 19.53
CA PRO A 531 -10.02 -26.02 18.57
C PRO A 531 -10.47 -27.30 17.86
N ASP A 532 -11.24 -28.14 18.54
CA ASP A 532 -11.75 -29.43 18.03
C ASP A 532 -13.22 -29.34 17.58
N TYR A 533 -13.66 -28.19 17.05
CA TYR A 533 -15.04 -28.03 16.57
C TYR A 533 -15.31 -28.90 15.33
N PRO A 534 -16.41 -29.69 15.29
CA PRO A 534 -16.67 -30.61 14.18
C PRO A 534 -17.15 -29.89 12.91
N ASP A 535 -16.75 -30.41 11.75
CA ASP A 535 -17.24 -30.00 10.42
C ASP A 535 -18.08 -31.12 9.78
N PRO A 536 -19.35 -31.32 10.18
CA PRO A 536 -20.20 -32.41 9.68
C PRO A 536 -20.47 -32.38 8.17
N ASP A 537 -20.47 -31.21 7.52
CA ASP A 537 -20.77 -31.05 6.08
C ASP A 537 -19.51 -30.93 5.17
N ASP A 538 -18.32 -31.23 5.73
CA ASP A 538 -17.00 -31.19 5.05
C ASP A 538 -16.70 -29.80 4.41
N LEU A 539 -17.28 -28.73 4.97
CA LEU A 539 -17.29 -27.38 4.40
C LEU A 539 -15.91 -26.76 4.28
N GLN A 540 -15.04 -26.93 5.28
CA GLN A 540 -13.68 -26.40 5.27
C GLN A 540 -12.85 -27.06 4.16
N ARG A 541 -12.99 -28.38 4.00
CA ARG A 541 -12.33 -29.15 2.94
C ARG A 541 -12.84 -28.74 1.56
N ARG A 542 -14.16 -28.72 1.37
CA ARG A 542 -14.80 -28.30 0.11
C ARG A 542 -14.41 -26.88 -0.29
N ALA A 543 -14.28 -25.98 0.67
CA ALA A 543 -13.79 -24.62 0.42
C ALA A 543 -12.32 -24.60 -0.05
N ALA A 544 -11.44 -25.41 0.54
CA ALA A 544 -10.05 -25.52 0.10
C ALA A 544 -9.95 -26.09 -1.34
N ASP A 545 -10.67 -27.18 -1.63
CA ASP A 545 -10.71 -27.80 -2.97
C ASP A 545 -11.19 -26.81 -4.05
N GLN A 546 -12.18 -25.98 -3.74
CA GLN A 546 -12.72 -24.96 -4.66
C GLN A 546 -11.80 -23.76 -4.86
N ILE A 547 -11.08 -23.32 -3.81
CA ILE A 547 -10.04 -22.28 -3.92
C ILE A 547 -8.94 -22.79 -4.85
N GLU A 548 -8.44 -24.02 -4.65
CA GLU A 548 -7.39 -24.60 -5.46
C GLU A 548 -7.81 -24.79 -6.93
N ALA A 549 -9.04 -25.25 -7.18
CA ALA A 549 -9.60 -25.37 -8.52
C ALA A 549 -9.72 -24.01 -9.24
N GLY A 550 -10.19 -22.98 -8.54
CA GLY A 550 -10.23 -21.60 -9.05
C GLY A 550 -8.84 -21.03 -9.33
N GLU A 551 -7.87 -21.31 -8.47
CA GLU A 551 -6.47 -20.90 -8.65
C GLU A 551 -5.79 -21.60 -9.84
N ARG A 552 -6.07 -22.89 -10.06
CA ARG A 552 -5.65 -23.64 -11.27
C ARG A 552 -6.26 -23.03 -12.54
N GLN A 553 -7.58 -22.81 -12.57
CA GLN A 553 -8.25 -22.22 -13.74
C GLN A 553 -7.75 -20.79 -14.02
N ALA A 554 -7.48 -19.99 -12.98
CA ALA A 554 -6.88 -18.67 -13.11
C ALA A 554 -5.42 -18.73 -13.60
N GLN A 555 -4.70 -19.84 -13.40
CA GLN A 555 -3.35 -20.05 -13.93
C GLN A 555 -3.40 -20.33 -15.43
N ALA A 556 -4.24 -21.29 -15.84
CA ALA A 556 -4.51 -21.62 -17.23
C ALA A 556 -4.87 -20.37 -18.04
N LYS A 557 -5.77 -19.53 -17.54
CA LYS A 557 -6.18 -18.27 -18.20
C LYS A 557 -5.04 -17.28 -18.48
N ARG A 558 -4.06 -17.13 -17.57
CA ARG A 558 -2.89 -16.27 -17.84
C ARG A 558 -1.93 -16.94 -18.82
N LEU A 559 -1.53 -18.18 -18.57
CA LEU A 559 -0.63 -18.91 -19.47
C LEU A 559 -1.18 -19.04 -20.91
N TYR A 560 -2.50 -19.15 -21.06
CA TYR A 560 -3.18 -19.14 -22.36
C TYR A 560 -3.02 -17.80 -23.06
N ARG A 561 -3.41 -16.68 -22.40
CA ARG A 561 -3.22 -15.32 -22.93
C ARG A 561 -1.76 -15.06 -23.28
N ASP A 562 -0.84 -15.38 -22.36
CA ASP A 562 0.60 -15.14 -22.53
C ASP A 562 1.16 -15.93 -23.73
N GLY A 563 0.60 -17.12 -24.00
CA GLY A 563 0.85 -17.92 -25.20
C GLY A 563 0.23 -17.37 -26.49
N ILE A 564 -1.00 -16.83 -26.45
CA ILE A 564 -1.61 -16.12 -27.59
C ILE A 564 -0.79 -14.87 -27.95
N GLU A 565 -0.39 -14.06 -26.95
CA GLU A 565 0.46 -12.90 -27.20
C GLU A 565 1.83 -13.30 -27.78
N ALA A 566 2.37 -14.47 -27.43
CA ALA A 566 3.59 -14.99 -28.01
C ALA A 566 3.40 -15.42 -29.48
N ILE A 567 2.26 -16.02 -29.83
CA ILE A 567 1.85 -16.27 -31.23
C ILE A 567 1.78 -14.95 -32.01
N ASP A 568 1.11 -13.93 -31.48
CA ASP A 568 0.93 -12.64 -32.16
C ASP A 568 2.26 -11.88 -32.35
N ARG A 569 3.25 -12.12 -31.47
CA ARG A 569 4.63 -11.63 -31.61
C ARG A 569 5.52 -12.49 -32.52
N GLY A 570 5.06 -13.67 -32.97
CA GLY A 570 5.86 -14.64 -33.72
C GLY A 570 6.90 -15.39 -32.88
N ASP A 571 6.84 -15.31 -31.54
CA ASP A 571 7.70 -16.04 -30.62
C ASP A 571 7.11 -17.43 -30.36
N TRP A 572 7.32 -18.33 -31.33
CA TRP A 572 6.82 -19.71 -31.27
C TRP A 572 7.42 -20.53 -30.11
N ALA A 573 8.58 -20.12 -29.57
CA ALA A 573 9.21 -20.82 -28.45
C ALA A 573 8.55 -20.45 -27.11
N ALA A 574 8.33 -19.16 -26.86
CA ALA A 574 7.55 -18.71 -25.71
C ALA A 574 6.09 -19.20 -25.79
N ALA A 575 5.50 -19.26 -27.00
CA ALA A 575 4.17 -19.82 -27.20
C ALA A 575 4.09 -21.33 -26.88
N GLU A 576 5.09 -22.14 -27.28
CA GLU A 576 5.14 -23.57 -26.94
C GLU A 576 5.26 -23.75 -25.42
N GLN A 577 6.11 -22.96 -24.75
CA GLN A 577 6.27 -23.02 -23.29
C GLN A 577 4.99 -22.63 -22.54
N ALA A 578 4.35 -21.52 -22.92
CA ALA A 578 3.17 -21.01 -22.24
C ALA A 578 1.96 -21.92 -22.42
N LEU A 579 1.65 -22.33 -23.67
CA LEU A 579 0.53 -23.23 -23.96
C LEU A 579 0.77 -24.66 -23.44
N GLY A 580 2.01 -25.15 -23.45
CA GLY A 580 2.36 -26.40 -22.78
C GLY A 580 2.11 -26.35 -21.26
N GLY A 581 2.35 -25.20 -20.64
CA GLY A 581 2.02 -24.94 -19.23
C GLY A 581 0.52 -24.88 -18.95
N VAL A 582 -0.32 -24.50 -19.91
CA VAL A 582 -1.79 -24.58 -19.79
C VAL A 582 -2.21 -26.05 -19.74
N GLU A 583 -1.82 -26.83 -20.75
CA GLU A 583 -2.25 -28.23 -20.89
C GLU A 583 -1.80 -29.10 -19.70
N ALA A 584 -0.65 -28.80 -19.10
CA ALA A 584 -0.14 -29.48 -17.90
C ALA A 584 -0.92 -29.17 -16.60
N ILE A 585 -1.68 -28.07 -16.55
CA ILE A 585 -2.39 -27.60 -15.34
C ILE A 585 -3.91 -27.72 -15.49
N ALA A 586 -4.42 -27.58 -16.71
CA ALA A 586 -5.83 -27.72 -17.07
C ALA A 586 -5.94 -28.34 -18.49
N PRO A 587 -5.87 -29.67 -18.62
CA PRO A 587 -6.00 -30.34 -19.91
C PRO A 587 -7.30 -29.96 -20.65
N GLY A 588 -7.21 -29.77 -21.98
CA GLY A 588 -8.33 -29.39 -22.84
C GLY A 588 -8.85 -27.95 -22.68
N PHE A 589 -8.21 -27.11 -21.85
CA PHE A 589 -8.62 -25.72 -21.64
C PHE A 589 -8.62 -24.91 -22.94
N GLU A 590 -9.74 -24.25 -23.29
CA GLU A 590 -9.90 -23.35 -24.47
C GLU A 590 -9.23 -23.85 -25.77
N SER A 591 -9.31 -25.17 -26.01
CA SER A 591 -8.71 -25.88 -27.16
C SER A 591 -7.20 -25.67 -27.34
N THR A 592 -6.48 -25.46 -26.24
CA THR A 592 -5.01 -25.28 -26.16
C THR A 592 -4.23 -26.29 -27.00
N GLU A 593 -4.59 -27.58 -26.96
CA GLU A 593 -3.93 -28.64 -27.72
C GLU A 593 -3.79 -28.29 -29.22
N ALA A 594 -4.85 -27.82 -29.86
CA ALA A 594 -4.86 -27.51 -31.30
C ALA A 594 -3.98 -26.28 -31.62
N LEU A 595 -3.92 -25.30 -30.71
CA LEU A 595 -3.03 -24.14 -30.81
C LEU A 595 -1.57 -24.56 -30.62
N LEU A 596 -1.28 -25.41 -29.63
CA LEU A 596 0.05 -25.96 -29.37
C LEU A 596 0.55 -26.81 -30.55
N GLN A 597 -0.32 -27.63 -31.16
CA GLN A 597 -0.03 -28.35 -32.41
C GLN A 597 0.22 -27.42 -33.61
N ARG A 598 -0.39 -26.22 -33.66
CA ARG A 598 -0.04 -25.20 -34.66
C ARG A 598 1.33 -24.60 -34.38
N VAL A 599 1.54 -24.07 -33.17
CA VAL A 599 2.80 -23.45 -32.73
C VAL A 599 4.01 -24.35 -33.00
N ARG A 600 3.91 -25.64 -32.68
CA ARG A 600 4.97 -26.63 -32.95
C ARG A 600 5.36 -26.73 -34.43
N ARG A 601 4.41 -26.60 -35.36
CA ARG A 601 4.66 -26.63 -36.80
C ARG A 601 5.28 -25.32 -37.29
N GLU A 602 4.80 -24.18 -36.81
CA GLU A 602 5.37 -22.86 -37.15
C GLU A 602 6.82 -22.75 -36.62
N LEU A 603 7.09 -23.23 -35.40
CA LEU A 603 8.43 -23.31 -34.81
C LEU A 603 9.37 -24.19 -35.65
N GLN A 604 8.90 -25.35 -36.12
CA GLN A 604 9.67 -26.24 -36.98
C GLN A 604 9.94 -25.63 -38.37
N ALA A 605 9.00 -24.85 -38.92
CA ALA A 605 9.17 -24.14 -40.18
C ALA A 605 10.12 -22.94 -40.08
N ALA A 606 10.14 -22.25 -38.93
CA ALA A 606 11.02 -21.11 -38.66
C ALA A 606 12.50 -21.52 -38.48
N TYR A 607 12.76 -22.71 -37.93
CA TYR A 607 14.10 -23.18 -37.59
C TYR A 607 14.43 -24.54 -38.25
N PRO A 608 14.51 -24.61 -39.60
CA PRO A 608 14.81 -25.85 -40.31
C PRO A 608 16.23 -26.34 -39.98
N PRO A 609 16.43 -27.64 -39.69
CA PRO A 609 17.76 -28.19 -39.48
C PRO A 609 18.52 -28.26 -40.80
N ARG A 610 19.82 -27.94 -40.78
CA ARG A 610 20.60 -27.74 -42.01
C ARG A 610 22.04 -28.22 -41.84
N LEU A 611 22.37 -29.31 -42.51
CA LEU A 611 23.72 -29.87 -42.54
C LEU A 611 24.47 -29.38 -43.78
N VAL A 612 25.72 -28.96 -43.64
CA VAL A 612 26.59 -28.51 -44.74
C VAL A 612 27.93 -29.22 -44.66
N THR A 613 28.40 -29.75 -45.78
CA THR A 613 29.65 -30.52 -45.84
C THR A 613 30.56 -30.05 -46.97
N TYR A 614 31.83 -29.82 -46.66
CA TYR A 614 32.87 -29.44 -47.63
C TYR A 614 33.99 -30.48 -47.61
N LEU A 615 34.52 -30.85 -48.78
CA LEU A 615 35.56 -31.87 -48.92
C LEU A 615 36.67 -31.35 -49.83
N ALA A 616 37.92 -31.42 -49.37
CA ALA A 616 39.11 -31.05 -50.13
C ALA A 616 40.09 -32.22 -50.25
N ALA A 617 40.98 -32.14 -51.23
CA ALA A 617 42.02 -33.11 -51.52
C ALA A 617 43.40 -32.44 -51.43
N GLU A 618 44.24 -32.86 -50.47
CA GLU A 618 45.54 -32.22 -50.21
C GLU A 618 46.73 -33.21 -50.30
N PRO A 619 47.69 -32.99 -51.22
CA PRO A 619 47.63 -32.05 -52.35
C PRO A 619 46.66 -32.53 -53.45
N GLU A 620 46.05 -31.62 -54.19
CA GLU A 620 45.10 -31.95 -55.27
C GLU A 620 45.73 -32.77 -56.41
N VAL A 621 47.06 -32.72 -56.54
CA VAL A 621 47.83 -33.48 -57.54
C VAL A 621 48.98 -34.23 -56.87
N ILE A 622 49.02 -35.55 -57.08
CA ILE A 622 50.12 -36.44 -56.66
C ILE A 622 50.70 -37.18 -57.87
N ASP A 623 51.89 -37.77 -57.72
CA ASP A 623 52.42 -38.73 -58.68
C ASP A 623 52.13 -40.17 -58.22
N GLU A 624 52.20 -41.16 -59.11
CA GLU A 624 51.90 -42.58 -58.81
C GLU A 624 52.64 -43.13 -57.58
N GLY A 625 51.91 -43.74 -56.64
CA GLY A 625 52.43 -44.19 -55.34
C GLY A 625 52.53 -43.10 -54.28
N GLY A 626 52.17 -41.85 -54.60
CA GLY A 626 51.99 -40.77 -53.63
C GLY A 626 50.80 -41.01 -52.68
N SER A 627 50.78 -40.24 -51.59
CA SER A 627 49.71 -40.26 -50.59
C SER A 627 48.97 -38.93 -50.57
N LEU A 628 47.64 -39.02 -50.62
CA LEU A 628 46.68 -37.92 -50.59
C LEU A 628 45.98 -37.90 -49.23
N THR A 629 45.79 -36.72 -48.64
CA THR A 629 44.91 -36.52 -47.47
C THR A 629 43.63 -35.83 -47.92
N TRP A 630 42.49 -36.49 -47.73
CA TRP A 630 41.18 -35.88 -47.87
C TRP A 630 40.80 -35.18 -46.56
N ARG A 631 40.31 -33.95 -46.61
CA ARG A 631 39.79 -33.21 -45.45
C ARG A 631 38.30 -32.94 -45.63
N LEU A 632 37.47 -33.50 -44.75
CA LEU A 632 36.02 -33.30 -44.72
C LEU A 632 35.67 -32.37 -43.55
N GLN A 633 35.11 -31.20 -43.84
CA GLN A 633 34.46 -30.35 -42.85
C GLN A 633 32.96 -30.66 -42.84
N VAL A 634 32.41 -30.90 -41.67
CA VAL A 634 30.97 -31.05 -41.40
C VAL A 634 30.55 -29.90 -40.50
N HIS A 635 29.55 -29.13 -40.92
CA HIS A 635 29.09 -27.94 -40.21
C HIS A 635 27.56 -27.99 -40.08
N ASN A 636 27.06 -27.83 -38.85
CA ASN A 636 25.64 -27.67 -38.59
C ASN A 636 25.25 -26.21 -38.83
N ALA A 637 24.80 -25.90 -40.05
CA ALA A 637 24.30 -24.59 -40.44
C ALA A 637 22.84 -24.33 -40.00
N GLY A 638 22.26 -25.23 -39.20
CA GLY A 638 20.92 -25.08 -38.62
C GLY A 638 20.94 -24.25 -37.33
N GLN A 639 19.76 -24.11 -36.73
CA GLN A 639 19.58 -23.49 -35.41
C GLN A 639 19.12 -24.52 -34.35
N ALA A 640 19.19 -25.81 -34.68
CA ALA A 640 18.89 -26.93 -33.80
C ALA A 640 20.10 -27.86 -33.71
N ASP A 641 20.36 -28.40 -32.53
CA ASP A 641 21.42 -29.38 -32.30
C ASP A 641 21.11 -30.70 -33.01
N LEU A 642 22.16 -31.35 -33.51
CA LEU A 642 22.07 -32.66 -34.16
C LEU A 642 22.68 -33.74 -33.26
N ARG A 643 21.90 -34.80 -33.02
CA ARG A 643 22.34 -36.10 -32.50
C ARG A 643 22.61 -37.08 -33.64
N ASP A 644 23.18 -38.22 -33.29
CA ASP A 644 23.36 -39.38 -34.19
C ASP A 644 23.94 -39.02 -35.57
N VAL A 645 24.90 -38.09 -35.56
CA VAL A 645 25.61 -37.69 -36.78
C VAL A 645 26.57 -38.80 -37.17
N PHE A 646 26.44 -39.30 -38.40
CA PHE A 646 27.31 -40.33 -38.97
C PHE A 646 27.98 -39.81 -40.23
N VAL A 647 29.31 -39.89 -40.29
CA VAL A 647 30.06 -39.72 -41.54
C VAL A 647 30.20 -41.09 -42.20
N MET A 648 29.69 -41.23 -43.42
CA MET A 648 29.68 -42.46 -44.18
C MET A 648 30.51 -42.37 -45.46
N ARG A 649 31.14 -43.48 -45.81
CA ARG A 649 31.81 -43.73 -47.09
C ARG A 649 31.25 -45.03 -47.66
N ASP A 650 30.74 -45.00 -48.90
CA ASP A 650 30.23 -46.19 -49.60
C ASP A 650 29.22 -47.01 -48.76
N ARG A 651 28.31 -46.28 -48.07
CA ARG A 651 27.30 -46.79 -47.10
C ARG A 651 27.85 -47.43 -45.81
N THR A 652 29.16 -47.40 -45.56
CA THR A 652 29.77 -47.80 -44.28
C THR A 652 30.04 -46.54 -43.45
N ALA A 653 29.63 -46.54 -42.17
CA ALA A 653 30.02 -45.49 -41.23
C ALA A 653 31.53 -45.52 -40.99
N VAL A 654 32.18 -44.37 -41.10
CA VAL A 654 33.62 -44.19 -40.80
C VAL A 654 33.86 -43.32 -39.57
N GLU A 655 32.88 -42.50 -39.17
CA GLU A 655 32.84 -41.76 -37.90
C GLU A 655 31.38 -41.67 -37.42
N GLY A 656 31.16 -41.64 -36.11
CA GLY A 656 29.84 -41.53 -35.47
C GLY A 656 29.42 -42.77 -34.64
N PRO A 657 28.33 -42.69 -33.85
CA PRO A 657 27.47 -41.52 -33.69
C PRO A 657 28.18 -40.40 -32.93
N LEU A 658 27.86 -39.15 -33.27
CA LEU A 658 28.36 -37.97 -32.56
C LEU A 658 27.31 -36.86 -32.56
N SER A 659 27.37 -35.98 -31.56
CA SER A 659 26.57 -34.75 -31.54
C SER A 659 27.31 -33.60 -32.22
N LEU A 660 26.53 -32.64 -32.74
CA LEU A 660 27.02 -31.45 -33.45
C LEU A 660 26.07 -30.28 -33.16
N ALA A 661 26.51 -29.36 -32.31
CA ALA A 661 25.68 -28.23 -31.83
C ALA A 661 25.36 -27.23 -32.95
N ALA A 662 24.33 -26.41 -32.78
CA ALA A 662 23.96 -25.36 -33.74
C ALA A 662 25.14 -24.41 -34.01
N GLY A 663 25.53 -24.29 -35.29
CA GLY A 663 26.70 -23.51 -35.72
C GLY A 663 28.07 -24.18 -35.55
N GLU A 664 28.16 -25.35 -34.91
CA GLU A 664 29.42 -26.07 -34.74
C GLU A 664 29.95 -26.60 -36.10
N ALA A 665 31.28 -26.63 -36.25
CA ALA A 665 31.95 -27.31 -37.35
C ALA A 665 33.03 -28.27 -36.85
N ARG A 666 33.05 -29.50 -37.38
CA ARG A 666 34.03 -30.55 -37.06
C ARG A 666 34.76 -30.99 -38.33
N MET A 667 36.05 -31.32 -38.19
CA MET A 667 36.94 -31.64 -39.31
C MET A 667 37.44 -33.08 -39.18
N PHE A 668 37.33 -33.86 -40.25
CA PHE A 668 37.73 -35.27 -40.33
C PHE A 668 38.75 -35.45 -41.46
N THR A 669 39.76 -36.31 -41.27
CA THR A 669 40.85 -36.46 -42.24
C THR A 669 41.13 -37.91 -42.61
N PHE A 670 41.14 -38.22 -43.90
CA PHE A 670 41.29 -39.59 -44.40
C PHE A 670 42.44 -39.67 -45.41
N ARG A 671 43.48 -40.48 -45.16
CA ARG A 671 44.57 -40.70 -46.12
C ARG A 671 44.23 -41.77 -47.16
N SER A 672 44.82 -41.68 -48.35
CA SER A 672 44.68 -42.67 -49.43
C SER A 672 45.87 -42.60 -50.39
N THR A 673 46.36 -43.76 -50.83
CA THR A 673 47.43 -43.89 -51.82
C THR A 673 46.87 -44.43 -53.14
N PHE A 674 47.42 -43.99 -54.27
CA PHE A 674 46.97 -44.41 -55.60
C PHE A 674 48.15 -44.86 -56.47
N THR A 675 48.06 -46.09 -56.98
CA THR A 675 49.13 -46.76 -57.75
C THR A 675 49.02 -46.58 -59.26
N ALA A 676 47.94 -45.97 -59.76
CA ALA A 676 47.69 -45.74 -61.18
C ALA A 676 47.22 -44.31 -61.44
N ALA A 677 47.76 -43.68 -62.49
CA ALA A 677 47.44 -42.34 -62.95
C ALA A 677 45.94 -42.10 -63.25
N GLY A 678 45.59 -40.84 -63.52
CA GLY A 678 44.25 -40.36 -63.83
C GLY A 678 43.56 -39.67 -62.64
N GLN A 679 42.39 -39.09 -62.89
CA GLN A 679 41.57 -38.44 -61.87
C GLN A 679 40.94 -39.49 -60.94
N LYS A 680 40.88 -39.18 -59.64
CA LYS A 680 40.30 -40.03 -58.58
C LYS A 680 39.32 -39.19 -57.76
N SER A 681 38.07 -39.64 -57.64
CA SER A 681 37.04 -38.99 -56.84
C SER A 681 36.87 -39.65 -55.47
N ARG A 682 36.41 -38.90 -54.48
CA ARG A 682 35.84 -39.42 -53.24
C ARG A 682 34.54 -38.69 -52.94
N THR A 683 33.49 -39.46 -52.67
CA THR A 683 32.24 -38.96 -52.09
C THR A 683 32.22 -39.30 -50.61
N MET A 684 31.76 -38.35 -49.79
CA MET A 684 31.39 -38.57 -48.40
C MET A 684 29.91 -38.24 -48.24
N HIS A 685 29.20 -39.07 -47.49
CA HIS A 685 27.82 -38.79 -47.06
C HIS A 685 27.85 -38.49 -45.56
N VAL A 686 27.00 -37.59 -45.11
CA VAL A 686 26.80 -37.34 -43.68
C VAL A 686 25.31 -37.27 -43.40
N THR A 687 24.86 -38.05 -42.42
CA THR A 687 23.49 -38.00 -41.88
C THR A 687 23.55 -37.47 -40.44
N GLY A 688 22.42 -37.05 -39.91
CA GLY A 688 22.24 -36.67 -38.51
C GLY A 688 20.76 -36.42 -38.22
N GLU A 689 20.37 -36.37 -36.96
CA GLU A 689 18.97 -36.23 -36.55
C GLU A 689 18.81 -35.11 -35.52
N THR A 690 17.72 -34.35 -35.57
CA THR A 690 17.36 -33.44 -34.47
C THR A 690 16.79 -34.22 -33.28
N GLU A 691 16.76 -33.63 -32.08
CA GLU A 691 16.07 -34.24 -30.93
C GLU A 691 14.61 -34.65 -31.22
N ARG A 692 13.96 -33.94 -32.13
CA ARG A 692 12.56 -34.13 -32.56
C ARG A 692 12.38 -35.17 -33.68
N GLY A 693 13.41 -35.95 -34.03
CA GLY A 693 13.30 -37.06 -35.00
C GLY A 693 13.39 -36.65 -36.48
N VAL A 694 13.80 -35.41 -36.78
CA VAL A 694 13.96 -34.95 -38.17
C VAL A 694 15.37 -35.31 -38.66
N GLU A 695 15.45 -36.24 -39.62
CA GLU A 695 16.70 -36.58 -40.31
C GLU A 695 17.17 -35.43 -41.23
N VAL A 696 18.48 -35.22 -41.27
CA VAL A 696 19.18 -34.23 -42.10
C VAL A 696 20.33 -34.94 -42.80
N THR A 697 20.47 -34.76 -44.11
CA THR A 697 21.53 -35.41 -44.88
C THR A 697 22.28 -34.42 -45.77
N SER A 698 23.56 -34.69 -45.98
CA SER A 698 24.43 -33.94 -46.89
C SER A 698 25.37 -34.89 -47.60
N SER A 699 25.75 -34.58 -48.84
CA SER A 699 26.71 -35.36 -49.62
C SER A 699 27.64 -34.43 -50.37
N VAL A 700 28.93 -34.76 -50.38
CA VAL A 700 29.96 -33.95 -51.03
C VAL A 700 31.00 -34.84 -51.71
N THR A 701 31.35 -34.48 -52.94
CA THR A 701 32.35 -35.17 -53.75
C THR A 701 33.50 -34.22 -54.08
N ALA A 702 34.73 -34.69 -53.94
CA ALA A 702 35.94 -33.98 -54.36
C ALA A 702 36.79 -34.89 -55.26
N THR A 703 37.73 -34.31 -56.02
CA THR A 703 38.62 -35.08 -56.91
C THR A 703 40.07 -34.66 -56.78
N ALA A 704 40.99 -35.60 -56.98
CA ALA A 704 42.43 -35.39 -57.08
C ALA A 704 42.95 -35.99 -58.40
N THR A 705 44.11 -35.50 -58.87
CA THR A 705 44.76 -36.02 -60.09
C THR A 705 46.03 -36.79 -59.73
N VAL A 706 46.16 -38.00 -60.27
CA VAL A 706 47.38 -38.82 -60.15
C VAL A 706 48.13 -38.76 -61.47
N ARG A 707 49.40 -38.31 -61.45
CA ARG A 707 50.27 -38.21 -62.63
C ARG A 707 51.21 -39.42 -62.74
N SER A 708 51.48 -39.85 -63.96
CA SER A 708 52.48 -40.88 -64.23
C SER A 708 53.91 -40.35 -64.16
N LYS A 709 54.86 -41.19 -63.73
CA LYS A 709 56.25 -40.76 -63.50
C LYS A 709 57.04 -40.57 -64.81
N PRO A 710 57.68 -39.41 -65.03
CA PRO A 710 58.39 -39.12 -66.28
C PRO A 710 59.74 -39.84 -66.39
N LYS A 711 60.11 -40.27 -67.60
CA LYS A 711 61.46 -40.78 -67.91
C LYS A 711 62.48 -39.63 -68.00
N ARG A 712 63.66 -39.82 -67.41
CA ARG A 712 64.69 -38.80 -67.18
C ARG A 712 65.68 -38.67 -68.34
N THR A 713 65.82 -37.48 -68.93
CA THR A 713 66.93 -37.13 -69.85
C THR A 713 67.47 -35.70 -69.65
N THR A 714 68.80 -35.57 -69.78
CA THR A 714 69.64 -34.39 -70.13
C THR A 714 69.29 -32.95 -69.67
N ARG A 715 70.26 -32.36 -68.95
CA ARG A 715 70.63 -30.92 -68.90
C ARG A 715 69.49 -29.90 -68.69
N ALA A 716 69.07 -29.75 -67.44
CA ALA A 716 68.52 -28.48 -66.97
C ALA A 716 69.58 -27.36 -67.10
N ARG A 717 69.15 -26.15 -67.48
CA ARG A 717 69.97 -24.93 -67.42
C ARG A 717 70.09 -24.47 -65.97
N ASP A 718 71.16 -23.71 -65.65
CA ASP A 718 71.36 -23.13 -64.31
C ASP A 718 70.17 -22.27 -63.88
N ARG A 719 69.34 -22.82 -62.98
CA ARG A 719 68.21 -22.08 -62.41
C ARG A 719 68.73 -21.26 -61.24
N VAL A 720 68.72 -19.94 -61.41
CA VAL A 720 68.93 -19.00 -60.30
C VAL A 720 67.54 -18.65 -59.75
N SER A 721 67.23 -19.16 -58.56
CA SER A 721 65.94 -18.98 -57.88
C SER A 721 66.16 -19.08 -56.37
N ALA A 722 65.46 -18.25 -55.61
CA ALA A 722 65.28 -18.43 -54.18
C ALA A 722 63.79 -18.34 -53.86
N SER A 723 63.41 -18.75 -52.66
CA SER A 723 62.14 -18.38 -52.04
C SER A 723 62.40 -17.87 -50.62
N ILE A 724 61.49 -17.01 -50.16
CA ILE A 724 61.38 -16.59 -48.78
C ILE A 724 59.91 -16.77 -48.37
N SER A 725 59.66 -17.30 -47.17
CA SER A 725 58.36 -17.22 -46.51
C SER A 725 58.51 -16.68 -45.09
N ILE A 726 57.49 -15.97 -44.59
CA ILE A 726 57.40 -15.51 -43.21
C ILE A 726 56.06 -15.90 -42.58
N GLU A 727 56.11 -16.89 -41.70
CA GLU A 727 54.94 -17.44 -41.02
C GLU A 727 54.94 -17.05 -39.53
N PRO A 728 53.80 -16.59 -38.97
CA PRO A 728 53.64 -16.44 -37.54
C PRO A 728 53.41 -17.81 -36.89
N GLU A 729 53.91 -17.99 -35.66
CA GLU A 729 53.71 -19.21 -34.85
C GLU A 729 52.21 -19.53 -34.61
N THR A 730 51.34 -18.51 -34.68
CA THR A 730 49.88 -18.63 -34.59
C THR A 730 49.22 -17.58 -35.49
N ALA A 731 48.10 -17.92 -36.13
CA ALA A 731 47.35 -16.98 -37.00
C ALA A 731 46.70 -15.80 -36.24
N THR A 732 46.48 -15.97 -34.93
CA THR A 732 45.96 -14.95 -34.01
C THR A 732 46.87 -14.86 -32.78
N VAL A 733 47.18 -13.65 -32.29
CA VAL A 733 47.93 -13.46 -31.03
C VAL A 733 47.27 -12.44 -30.11
N VAL A 734 47.28 -12.70 -28.81
CA VAL A 734 46.70 -11.80 -27.79
C VAL A 734 47.63 -10.61 -27.54
N ALA A 735 47.08 -9.38 -27.59
CA ALA A 735 47.85 -8.15 -27.41
C ALA A 735 48.74 -8.16 -26.14
N GLY A 736 49.98 -7.69 -26.29
CA GLY A 736 50.99 -7.70 -25.23
C GLY A 736 51.77 -9.01 -25.07
N ARG A 737 51.33 -10.13 -25.69
CA ARG A 737 52.16 -11.35 -25.80
C ARG A 737 53.24 -11.18 -26.86
N HIS A 738 54.29 -11.99 -26.73
CA HIS A 738 55.27 -12.17 -27.79
C HIS A 738 54.74 -13.20 -28.79
N LEU A 739 54.87 -12.88 -30.08
CA LEU A 739 54.68 -13.79 -31.20
C LEU A 739 56.04 -14.12 -31.80
N THR A 740 56.34 -15.40 -32.02
CA THR A 740 57.49 -15.78 -32.84
C THR A 740 57.10 -15.73 -34.32
N TRP A 741 57.90 -15.05 -35.12
CA TRP A 741 57.85 -15.14 -36.58
C TRP A 741 58.98 -16.03 -37.06
N THR A 742 58.68 -17.01 -37.90
CA THR A 742 59.68 -17.85 -38.56
C THR A 742 59.82 -17.42 -40.01
N VAL A 743 61.01 -16.97 -40.37
CA VAL A 743 61.39 -16.70 -41.76
C VAL A 743 62.16 -17.91 -42.29
N ILE A 744 61.74 -18.47 -43.42
CA ILE A 744 62.43 -19.55 -44.11
C ILE A 744 62.97 -19.00 -45.43
N VAL A 745 64.28 -19.09 -45.64
CA VAL A 745 64.92 -18.73 -46.91
C VAL A 745 65.48 -19.99 -47.55
N ARG A 746 65.14 -20.24 -48.82
CA ARG A 746 65.53 -21.46 -49.54
C ARG A 746 66.13 -21.17 -50.91
N ASN A 747 67.13 -21.94 -51.31
CA ASN A 747 67.66 -21.96 -52.67
C ASN A 747 66.93 -23.02 -53.51
N ASP A 748 65.84 -22.63 -54.18
CA ASP A 748 65.14 -23.46 -55.17
C ASP A 748 65.85 -23.50 -56.54
N GLY A 749 67.03 -22.90 -56.64
CA GLY A 749 67.91 -22.95 -57.81
C GLY A 749 68.73 -24.23 -57.91
N THR A 750 69.62 -24.25 -58.90
CA THR A 750 70.60 -25.34 -59.16
C THR A 750 72.05 -24.87 -59.01
N VAL A 751 72.29 -23.65 -58.51
CA VAL A 751 73.62 -23.06 -58.30
C VAL A 751 73.71 -22.38 -56.92
N ASP A 752 74.92 -22.26 -56.37
CA ASP A 752 75.17 -21.57 -55.09
C ASP A 752 74.67 -20.12 -55.09
N LEU A 753 74.02 -19.72 -53.99
CA LEU A 753 73.71 -18.33 -53.69
C LEU A 753 74.70 -17.79 -52.65
N ARG A 754 75.33 -16.65 -52.96
CA ARG A 754 76.44 -16.05 -52.23
C ARG A 754 76.13 -14.59 -51.91
N ARG A 755 76.41 -14.17 -50.67
CA ARG A 755 75.97 -12.89 -50.11
C ARG A 755 74.45 -12.71 -50.24
N LEU A 756 73.70 -13.67 -49.70
CA LEU A 756 72.27 -13.48 -49.43
C LEU A 756 72.14 -12.68 -48.14
N THR A 757 71.68 -11.44 -48.24
CA THR A 757 71.40 -10.54 -47.13
C THR A 757 69.91 -10.62 -46.82
N LEU A 758 69.56 -11.06 -45.61
CA LEU A 758 68.19 -10.97 -45.09
C LEU A 758 67.96 -9.55 -44.56
N GLU A 759 66.91 -8.90 -45.03
CA GLU A 759 66.52 -7.54 -44.70
C GLU A 759 65.11 -7.50 -44.10
N ARG A 760 64.89 -6.57 -43.17
CA ARG A 760 63.57 -6.23 -42.63
C ARG A 760 63.51 -4.72 -42.38
N ASP A 761 62.41 -4.07 -42.73
CA ASP A 761 62.23 -2.63 -42.53
C ASP A 761 63.38 -1.79 -43.13
N SER A 762 63.91 -2.23 -44.29
CA SER A 762 65.11 -1.70 -44.96
C SER A 762 66.39 -1.69 -44.10
N ARG A 763 66.55 -2.67 -43.20
CA ARG A 763 67.78 -2.92 -42.43
C ARG A 763 68.26 -4.36 -42.63
N GLU A 764 69.56 -4.53 -42.87
CA GLU A 764 70.23 -5.83 -42.85
C GLU A 764 70.12 -6.48 -41.46
N ILE A 765 69.77 -7.78 -41.45
CA ILE A 765 69.75 -8.64 -40.27
C ILE A 765 70.98 -9.56 -40.27
N GLU A 766 71.20 -10.29 -41.37
CA GLU A 766 72.33 -11.22 -41.51
C GLU A 766 72.63 -11.50 -42.98
N THR A 767 73.92 -11.61 -43.34
CA THR A 767 74.39 -12.02 -44.66
C THR A 767 74.99 -13.44 -44.63
N PHE A 768 74.54 -14.31 -45.54
CA PHE A 768 74.89 -15.74 -45.58
C PHE A 768 74.97 -16.31 -47.02
N MET A 769 75.05 -17.64 -47.13
CA MET A 769 75.10 -18.39 -48.39
C MET A 769 74.19 -19.63 -48.32
N LEU A 770 73.69 -20.11 -49.47
CA LEU A 770 72.89 -21.33 -49.58
C LEU A 770 73.29 -22.17 -50.80
N ALA A 771 73.60 -23.45 -50.58
CA ALA A 771 73.76 -24.45 -51.63
C ALA A 771 72.40 -24.84 -52.26
N PRO A 772 72.35 -25.42 -53.47
CA PRO A 772 71.11 -25.85 -54.11
C PRO A 772 70.24 -26.76 -53.24
N GLY A 773 68.96 -26.45 -53.12
CA GLY A 773 67.99 -27.17 -52.29
C GLY A 773 68.08 -26.87 -50.78
N GLN A 774 69.13 -26.18 -50.32
CA GLN A 774 69.32 -25.83 -48.91
C GLN A 774 68.33 -24.75 -48.47
N GLU A 775 67.84 -24.88 -47.25
CA GLU A 775 67.05 -23.87 -46.53
C GLU A 775 67.81 -23.38 -45.29
N ARG A 776 67.51 -22.15 -44.84
CA ARG A 776 67.91 -21.62 -43.54
C ARG A 776 66.73 -20.89 -42.89
N ARG A 777 66.50 -21.19 -41.61
CA ARG A 777 65.43 -20.58 -40.80
C ARG A 777 65.98 -19.50 -39.89
N PHE A 778 65.23 -18.42 -39.72
CA PHE A 778 65.50 -17.32 -38.80
C PHE A 778 64.24 -17.06 -37.99
N THR A 779 64.34 -17.04 -36.66
CA THR A 779 63.22 -16.70 -35.79
C THR A 779 63.36 -15.28 -35.25
N SER A 780 62.27 -14.53 -35.20
CA SER A 780 62.25 -13.20 -34.58
C SER A 780 60.97 -12.98 -33.78
N GLN A 781 61.12 -12.70 -32.49
CA GLN A 781 59.98 -12.36 -31.63
C GLN A 781 59.52 -10.92 -31.89
N SER A 782 58.22 -10.67 -31.75
CA SER A 782 57.62 -9.35 -31.88
C SER A 782 56.44 -9.24 -30.92
N ARG A 783 56.24 -8.07 -30.31
CA ARG A 783 55.17 -7.82 -29.34
C ARG A 783 54.30 -6.67 -29.84
N TYR A 784 53.06 -6.98 -30.20
CA TYR A 784 52.08 -5.97 -30.63
C TYR A 784 51.17 -5.61 -29.45
N THR A 785 50.99 -4.32 -29.20
CA THR A 785 50.18 -3.77 -28.08
C THR A 785 48.83 -3.24 -28.50
N THR A 786 48.58 -3.09 -29.81
CA THR A 786 47.34 -2.57 -30.39
C THR A 786 46.63 -3.68 -31.18
N PRO A 787 45.31 -3.90 -30.99
CA PRO A 787 44.55 -4.92 -31.72
C PRO A 787 44.47 -4.73 -33.25
N GLY A 788 43.85 -5.69 -33.92
CA GLY A 788 43.65 -5.76 -35.37
C GLY A 788 44.85 -6.35 -36.11
N VAL A 789 44.70 -6.59 -37.42
CA VAL A 789 45.75 -7.19 -38.27
C VAL A 789 47.07 -6.42 -38.17
N LYS A 790 48.19 -7.15 -38.15
CA LYS A 790 49.56 -6.65 -38.23
C LYS A 790 50.32 -7.45 -39.27
N GLU A 791 50.95 -6.76 -40.18
CA GLU A 791 51.76 -7.34 -41.25
C GLU A 791 53.25 -7.12 -40.96
N LYS A 792 54.09 -8.01 -41.50
CA LYS A 792 55.54 -7.96 -41.34
C LYS A 792 56.21 -8.37 -42.64
N VAL A 793 56.82 -7.40 -43.31
CA VAL A 793 57.55 -7.60 -44.57
C VAL A 793 58.98 -8.05 -44.27
N VAL A 794 59.46 -9.08 -44.97
CA VAL A 794 60.89 -9.43 -45.02
C VAL A 794 61.31 -9.64 -46.46
N SER A 795 62.57 -9.34 -46.76
CA SER A 795 63.14 -9.52 -48.10
C SER A 795 64.55 -10.07 -48.03
N ILE A 796 64.95 -10.80 -49.08
CA ILE A 796 66.34 -11.17 -49.31
C ILE A 796 66.86 -10.48 -50.55
N SER A 797 68.06 -9.92 -50.46
CA SER A 797 68.83 -9.45 -51.62
C SER A 797 70.15 -10.20 -51.73
N GLY A 798 70.68 -10.41 -52.94
CA GLY A 798 71.96 -11.11 -53.09
C GLY A 798 72.35 -11.47 -54.50
N SER A 799 73.25 -12.45 -54.65
CA SER A 799 73.78 -12.90 -55.94
C SER A 799 74.01 -14.41 -56.02
N ALA A 800 73.73 -15.03 -57.17
CA ALA A 800 74.24 -16.36 -57.48
C ALA A 800 75.74 -16.32 -57.81
N ALA A 801 76.43 -17.46 -57.70
CA ALA A 801 77.86 -17.57 -58.02
C ALA A 801 78.22 -17.20 -59.48
N ASN A 802 77.24 -17.17 -60.39
CA ASN A 802 77.37 -16.69 -61.78
C ASN A 802 77.11 -15.18 -61.95
N GLY A 803 77.05 -14.41 -60.85
CA GLY A 803 76.90 -12.95 -60.85
C GLY A 803 75.46 -12.44 -61.00
N LYS A 804 74.48 -13.30 -61.29
CA LYS A 804 73.08 -12.87 -61.41
C LYS A 804 72.52 -12.49 -60.03
N ARG A 805 71.99 -11.26 -59.90
CA ARG A 805 71.33 -10.80 -58.67
C ARG A 805 69.99 -11.48 -58.44
N ILE A 806 69.61 -11.62 -57.17
CA ILE A 806 68.29 -12.02 -56.69
C ILE A 806 67.76 -10.91 -55.78
N PHE A 807 66.45 -10.68 -55.85
CA PHE A 807 65.66 -10.04 -54.81
C PHE A 807 64.33 -10.80 -54.70
N GLU A 808 63.90 -11.16 -53.50
CA GLU A 808 62.57 -11.73 -53.21
C GLU A 808 62.06 -11.18 -51.88
N ALA A 809 60.74 -11.08 -51.72
CA ALA A 809 60.11 -10.56 -50.51
C ALA A 809 58.77 -11.26 -50.21
N ASP A 810 58.44 -11.38 -48.93
CA ASP A 810 57.17 -11.96 -48.44
C ASP A 810 56.61 -11.16 -47.26
N VAL A 811 55.30 -11.26 -47.03
CA VAL A 811 54.53 -10.47 -46.05
C VAL A 811 53.68 -11.37 -45.18
N GLY A 812 54.13 -11.59 -43.95
CA GLY A 812 53.40 -12.39 -42.96
C GLY A 812 52.36 -11.54 -42.23
N SER A 813 51.10 -11.99 -42.18
CA SER A 813 50.00 -11.33 -41.47
C SER A 813 49.58 -12.10 -40.22
N VAL A 814 49.28 -11.39 -39.12
CA VAL A 814 48.68 -11.96 -37.90
C VAL A 814 47.54 -11.06 -37.41
N GLU A 815 46.45 -11.64 -36.91
CA GLU A 815 45.43 -10.87 -36.21
C GLU A 815 45.80 -10.70 -34.74
N VAL A 816 45.91 -9.44 -34.27
CA VAL A 816 46.15 -9.16 -32.85
C VAL A 816 44.81 -9.00 -32.15
N LEU A 817 44.43 -10.00 -31.36
CA LEU A 817 43.23 -9.98 -30.54
C LEU A 817 43.43 -9.08 -29.31
N PRO A 818 42.38 -8.41 -28.78
CA PRO A 818 42.47 -7.64 -27.54
C PRO A 818 42.94 -8.51 -26.36
N SER A 819 43.59 -7.88 -25.37
CA SER A 819 44.21 -8.60 -24.27
C SER A 819 43.19 -9.12 -23.24
N GLU A 820 42.61 -10.29 -23.51
CA GLU A 820 41.76 -10.97 -22.53
C GLU A 820 42.54 -11.28 -21.24
N SER A 821 42.09 -10.69 -20.14
CA SER A 821 42.51 -11.11 -18.81
C SER A 821 41.87 -12.47 -18.50
N ARG A 822 42.69 -13.52 -18.51
CA ARG A 822 42.30 -14.92 -18.22
C ARG A 822 41.17 -15.02 -17.20
N ARG A 823 40.06 -15.67 -17.58
CA ARG A 823 39.19 -16.35 -16.61
C ARG A 823 40.03 -17.36 -15.84
N SER A 824 40.08 -17.20 -14.51
CA SER A 824 40.39 -18.28 -13.58
C SER A 824 39.07 -18.79 -13.00
N THR A 825 38.97 -20.10 -12.76
CA THR A 825 37.71 -20.76 -12.44
C THR A 825 37.34 -20.67 -10.95
N ALA A 826 36.74 -19.53 -10.53
CA ALA A 826 35.90 -19.44 -9.33
C ALA A 826 35.08 -18.13 -9.31
N THR A 827 33.78 -18.23 -9.60
CA THR A 827 32.72 -17.20 -9.35
C THR A 827 32.85 -15.88 -10.17
N PRO A 828 31.77 -15.22 -10.62
CA PRO A 828 31.89 -14.11 -11.58
C PRO A 828 32.09 -12.74 -10.91
N GLY A 829 33.14 -11.99 -11.32
CA GLY A 829 33.17 -10.52 -11.21
C GLY A 829 34.40 -9.91 -10.52
N THR A 830 35.46 -9.59 -11.27
CA THR A 830 36.48 -8.54 -10.99
C THR A 830 37.52 -8.48 -12.12
N ALA A 831 38.25 -7.37 -12.26
CA ALA A 831 39.23 -7.12 -13.33
C ALA A 831 40.67 -6.88 -12.79
N PRO A 832 41.74 -7.02 -13.61
CA PRO A 832 43.12 -6.88 -13.14
C PRO A 832 43.61 -5.42 -13.04
N GLY A 833 44.70 -5.21 -12.32
CA GLY A 833 45.31 -3.88 -12.10
C GLY A 833 44.75 -3.10 -10.91
N THR A 834 43.74 -3.66 -10.24
CA THR A 834 43.07 -3.07 -9.09
C THR A 834 43.43 -3.78 -7.79
N LYS A 835 43.68 -3.03 -6.72
CA LYS A 835 43.73 -3.58 -5.35
C LYS A 835 42.31 -3.64 -4.78
N LEU A 836 42.02 -4.67 -3.99
CA LEU A 836 40.80 -4.70 -3.19
C LEU A 836 40.92 -3.64 -2.09
N ALA A 837 40.09 -2.60 -2.16
CA ALA A 837 40.11 -1.50 -1.22
C ALA A 837 39.00 -1.65 -0.17
N SER A 838 39.15 -0.97 0.96
CA SER A 838 38.04 -0.83 1.91
C SER A 838 36.83 -0.21 1.22
N ALA A 839 35.62 -0.55 1.68
CA ALA A 839 34.38 -0.07 1.08
C ALA A 839 34.28 1.47 1.03
N ALA A 840 34.93 2.18 1.96
CA ALA A 840 35.05 3.64 1.92
C ALA A 840 35.87 4.12 0.70
N THR A 841 37.07 3.56 0.50
CA THR A 841 37.97 3.91 -0.61
C THR A 841 37.39 3.49 -1.97
N PHE A 842 36.73 2.33 -2.03
CA PHE A 842 36.05 1.87 -3.25
C PHE A 842 34.82 2.73 -3.58
N ARG A 843 34.02 3.13 -2.58
CA ARG A 843 32.92 4.09 -2.77
C ARG A 843 33.39 5.46 -3.25
N GLU A 844 34.55 5.95 -2.79
CA GLU A 844 35.17 7.18 -3.32
C GLU A 844 35.57 7.03 -4.80
N TYR A 845 36.20 5.91 -5.17
CA TYR A 845 36.53 5.61 -6.56
C TYR A 845 35.26 5.55 -7.45
N MET A 846 34.21 4.85 -7.00
CA MET A 846 32.93 4.75 -7.72
C MET A 846 32.23 6.12 -7.90
N LYS A 847 32.33 7.03 -6.92
CA LYS A 847 31.89 8.43 -7.06
C LYS A 847 32.70 9.20 -8.10
N SER A 848 34.01 8.93 -8.23
CA SER A 848 34.87 9.60 -9.22
C SER A 848 34.55 9.13 -10.66
N LEU A 849 34.41 7.81 -10.85
CA LEU A 849 33.96 7.19 -12.11
C LEU A 849 32.63 7.79 -12.59
N GLY A 850 31.62 7.84 -11.71
CA GLY A 850 30.30 8.37 -12.06
C GLY A 850 30.22 9.89 -12.29
N ARG A 851 31.31 10.64 -12.03
CA ARG A 851 31.45 12.04 -12.49
C ARG A 851 32.00 12.13 -13.91
N GLN A 852 32.82 11.15 -14.31
CA GLN A 852 33.44 11.09 -15.65
C GLN A 852 32.52 10.40 -16.67
N HIS A 853 31.78 9.36 -16.25
CA HIS A 853 30.87 8.60 -17.10
C HIS A 853 29.45 8.61 -16.50
N ARG A 854 28.49 9.26 -17.20
CA ARG A 854 27.08 9.31 -16.77
C ARG A 854 26.32 8.01 -17.03
N SER A 855 26.73 7.28 -18.06
CA SER A 855 26.18 5.98 -18.47
C SER A 855 27.34 5.00 -18.68
N ALA A 856 27.43 4.00 -17.82
CA ALA A 856 28.38 2.90 -17.89
C ALA A 856 27.78 1.69 -17.14
N PRO A 857 28.12 0.44 -17.52
CA PRO A 857 27.70 -0.75 -16.78
C PRO A 857 28.34 -0.78 -15.38
N CYS A 858 27.57 -1.17 -14.37
CA CYS A 858 28.12 -1.32 -13.01
C CYS A 858 29.12 -2.50 -12.95
N PRO A 859 30.38 -2.32 -12.51
CA PRO A 859 31.42 -3.36 -12.53
C PRO A 859 31.16 -4.55 -11.59
N LEU A 860 30.13 -4.51 -10.75
CA LEU A 860 29.75 -5.60 -9.85
C LEU A 860 28.58 -6.46 -10.37
N CYS A 861 27.79 -5.97 -11.33
CA CYS A 861 26.57 -6.67 -11.78
C CYS A 861 26.22 -6.49 -13.28
N GLY A 862 27.01 -5.71 -14.04
CA GLY A 862 26.86 -5.51 -15.48
C GLY A 862 25.75 -4.54 -15.92
N VAL A 863 24.82 -4.13 -15.04
CA VAL A 863 23.65 -3.34 -15.42
C VAL A 863 24.04 -1.94 -15.90
N GLU A 864 23.69 -1.59 -17.15
CA GLU A 864 23.83 -0.24 -17.70
C GLU A 864 22.69 0.67 -17.26
N LEU A 865 23.03 1.82 -16.63
CA LEU A 865 22.07 2.83 -16.20
C LEU A 865 22.64 4.24 -16.40
N SER A 866 21.76 5.19 -16.69
CA SER A 866 22.05 6.64 -16.83
C SER A 866 22.42 7.35 -15.51
N ASN A 867 22.67 6.60 -14.43
CA ASN A 867 23.18 7.12 -13.17
C ASN A 867 23.91 6.06 -12.33
N PHE A 868 25.03 5.56 -12.86
CA PHE A 868 25.97 4.59 -12.26
C PHE A 868 26.08 4.63 -10.72
N VAL A 869 26.30 5.81 -10.12
CA VAL A 869 26.50 5.95 -8.67
C VAL A 869 25.25 5.59 -7.88
N LYS A 870 24.05 6.01 -8.32
CA LYS A 870 22.78 5.66 -7.65
C LYS A 870 22.50 4.16 -7.64
N HIS A 871 23.02 3.43 -8.64
CA HIS A 871 22.91 1.97 -8.66
C HIS A 871 23.83 1.34 -7.60
N TYR A 872 25.13 1.65 -7.62
CA TYR A 872 26.09 1.13 -6.63
C TYR A 872 25.66 1.43 -5.19
N ASP A 873 25.25 2.67 -4.93
CA ASP A 873 24.87 3.15 -3.60
C ASP A 873 23.52 2.58 -3.09
N LYS A 874 22.82 1.77 -3.92
CA LYS A 874 21.57 1.08 -3.59
C LYS A 874 21.70 -0.45 -3.56
N MET A 875 22.54 -1.04 -4.43
CA MET A 875 22.67 -2.49 -4.60
C MET A 875 23.94 -3.11 -3.99
N HIS A 876 24.98 -2.30 -3.79
CA HIS A 876 26.35 -2.75 -3.44
C HIS A 876 26.99 -1.92 -2.30
N ALA A 877 26.12 -1.27 -1.50
CA ALA A 877 26.52 -0.27 -0.52
C ALA A 877 27.25 -0.90 0.69
N GLY A 878 28.58 -0.77 0.73
CA GLY A 878 29.41 -1.30 1.81
C GLY A 878 30.29 -2.49 1.40
N GLU A 879 30.20 -2.95 0.15
CA GLU A 879 31.07 -4.00 -0.37
C GLU A 879 32.48 -3.44 -0.65
N PRO A 880 33.56 -4.09 -0.16
CA PRO A 880 34.94 -3.75 -0.57
C PRO A 880 35.14 -4.16 -2.02
N GLY A 881 35.99 -3.43 -2.76
CA GLY A 881 36.05 -3.62 -4.20
C GLY A 881 37.28 -3.06 -4.91
N PRO A 882 37.38 -3.32 -6.23
CA PRO A 882 38.56 -3.04 -7.04
C PRO A 882 38.79 -1.54 -7.30
N VAL A 883 39.83 -0.95 -6.70
CA VAL A 883 40.33 0.39 -7.10
C VAL A 883 41.66 0.30 -7.84
N PRO A 884 41.92 1.11 -8.88
CA PRO A 884 43.20 1.16 -9.58
C PRO A 884 44.38 1.41 -8.63
N ALA A 885 45.49 0.72 -8.87
CA ALA A 885 46.71 0.89 -8.10
C ALA A 885 47.25 2.35 -8.26
N GLY A 886 47.05 3.17 -7.23
CA GLY A 886 47.43 4.59 -7.21
C GLY A 886 46.31 5.56 -6.81
N PHE A 887 45.05 5.10 -6.70
CA PHE A 887 43.94 5.94 -6.25
C PHE A 887 44.13 6.45 -4.80
N SER A 888 44.00 7.76 -4.59
CA SER A 888 44.10 8.42 -3.28
C SER A 888 42.97 9.47 -3.12
N PRO A 889 42.19 9.49 -2.02
CA PRO A 889 40.96 10.30 -1.94
C PRO A 889 41.10 11.84 -1.87
N SER A 890 42.31 12.40 -1.80
CA SER A 890 42.54 13.78 -1.33
C SER A 890 42.58 14.88 -2.40
N SER A 891 42.27 14.59 -3.68
CA SER A 891 42.70 15.40 -4.83
C SER A 891 41.59 16.13 -5.62
N ALA A 892 40.52 16.61 -4.97
CA ALA A 892 39.40 17.29 -5.68
C ALA A 892 38.83 18.54 -4.96
N SER A 893 39.47 19.71 -5.11
CA SER A 893 38.84 21.03 -4.82
C SER A 893 39.43 22.16 -5.69
N LYS A 894 38.66 23.25 -5.87
CA LYS A 894 38.89 24.41 -6.79
C LYS A 894 38.73 24.02 -8.29
N SER A 895 38.16 24.79 -9.21
CA SER A 895 37.35 26.05 -9.20
C SER A 895 36.60 26.17 -10.59
N GLN A 896 35.90 27.21 -11.06
CA GLN A 896 35.67 28.61 -10.63
C GLN A 896 34.28 29.17 -11.14
N LYS A 897 34.25 30.35 -11.78
CA LYS A 897 33.14 31.07 -12.48
C LYS A 897 33.56 31.27 -13.96
N ALA A 898 32.75 31.65 -14.98
CA ALA A 898 31.31 31.93 -15.21
C ALA A 898 31.01 31.87 -16.75
N PRO A 899 29.73 31.96 -17.23
CA PRO A 899 29.36 31.72 -18.64
C PRO A 899 28.76 32.92 -19.44
N SER A 900 28.87 32.88 -20.78
CA SER A 900 27.97 33.51 -21.80
C SER A 900 28.47 33.23 -23.24
N PRO A 901 27.69 33.41 -24.34
CA PRO A 901 26.25 33.67 -24.45
C PRO A 901 25.45 32.70 -25.38
N SER A 902 24.14 32.66 -25.15
CA SER A 902 23.00 32.30 -26.04
C SER A 902 23.19 31.46 -27.34
N ALA A 903 22.46 30.34 -27.39
CA ALA A 903 21.61 30.00 -28.55
C ALA A 903 20.13 30.24 -28.15
N PRO A 904 19.22 30.59 -29.09
CA PRO A 904 17.81 30.87 -28.75
C PRO A 904 17.07 29.60 -28.28
N ALA A 905 16.13 29.77 -27.35
CA ALA A 905 15.36 28.65 -26.80
C ALA A 905 14.41 28.05 -27.86
N PRO A 906 14.24 26.70 -27.90
CA PRO A 906 13.38 26.06 -28.89
C PRO A 906 11.92 26.48 -28.71
N THR A 907 11.24 26.76 -29.83
CA THR A 907 9.85 27.24 -29.81
C THR A 907 8.92 26.17 -29.24
N TYR A 908 7.69 26.56 -28.88
CA TYR A 908 6.71 25.59 -28.40
C TYR A 908 6.41 24.50 -29.44
N ARG A 909 6.36 24.90 -30.72
CA ARG A 909 6.21 24.00 -31.86
C ARG A 909 7.38 23.03 -32.03
N ASP A 910 8.62 23.46 -31.79
CA ASP A 910 9.79 22.56 -31.83
C ASP A 910 9.74 21.52 -30.71
N ARG A 911 9.25 21.92 -29.52
CA ARG A 911 9.02 20.99 -28.40
C ARG A 911 7.90 20.00 -28.69
N LEU A 912 6.79 20.43 -29.30
CA LEU A 912 5.75 19.52 -29.82
C LEU A 912 6.28 18.59 -30.91
N LYS A 913 7.15 19.08 -31.81
CA LYS A 913 7.82 18.27 -32.85
C LYS A 913 8.83 17.27 -32.29
N GLN A 914 9.37 17.52 -31.10
CA GLN A 914 10.18 16.54 -30.38
C GLN A 914 9.27 15.50 -29.71
N PHE A 915 8.31 15.94 -28.89
CA PHE A 915 7.34 15.07 -28.22
C PHE A 915 6.65 14.09 -29.18
N ALA A 916 6.17 14.58 -30.33
CA ALA A 916 5.51 13.79 -31.37
C ALA A 916 6.41 12.75 -32.07
N ARG A 917 7.74 12.91 -31.99
CA ARG A 917 8.70 11.90 -32.48
C ARG A 917 9.04 10.87 -31.41
N ASP A 918 9.09 11.30 -30.15
CA ASP A 918 9.44 10.46 -29.01
C ASP A 918 8.29 9.50 -28.59
N HIS A 919 7.04 9.83 -28.96
CA HIS A 919 5.81 9.12 -28.57
C HIS A 919 4.95 8.70 -29.78
N ARG A 920 5.55 8.33 -30.92
CA ARG A 920 4.82 8.01 -32.17
C ARG A 920 3.71 6.97 -31.98
N GLY A 921 2.60 7.12 -32.71
CA GLY A 921 1.43 6.23 -32.66
C GLY A 921 0.49 6.46 -31.46
N GLU A 922 0.95 7.05 -30.37
CA GLU A 922 0.13 7.28 -29.17
C GLU A 922 -1.01 8.28 -29.42
N MET A 923 -2.16 8.05 -28.78
CA MET A 923 -3.26 9.02 -28.70
C MET A 923 -3.12 9.86 -27.43
N ILE A 924 -2.97 11.18 -27.58
CA ILE A 924 -2.84 12.12 -26.46
C ILE A 924 -3.90 13.23 -26.54
N ALA A 925 -4.22 13.86 -25.41
CA ALA A 925 -4.91 15.14 -25.43
C ALA A 925 -3.99 16.24 -25.98
N CYS A 926 -4.45 17.05 -26.94
CA CYS A 926 -3.68 18.18 -27.41
C CYS A 926 -3.49 19.21 -26.27
N PRO A 927 -2.25 19.61 -25.91
CA PRO A 927 -1.99 20.40 -24.69
C PRO A 927 -2.46 21.87 -24.77
N VAL A 928 -3.11 22.29 -25.86
CA VAL A 928 -3.69 23.63 -26.02
C VAL A 928 -5.22 23.62 -25.91
N CYS A 929 -5.90 22.51 -26.25
CA CYS A 929 -7.37 22.44 -26.33
C CYS A 929 -8.00 21.16 -25.76
N GLY A 930 -7.20 20.21 -25.25
CA GLY A 930 -7.67 18.94 -24.69
C GLY A 930 -8.11 17.88 -25.71
N VAL A 931 -8.33 18.24 -26.99
CA VAL A 931 -8.86 17.32 -28.01
C VAL A 931 -7.93 16.12 -28.22
N PRO A 932 -8.43 14.86 -28.13
CA PRO A 932 -7.64 13.67 -28.43
C PRO A 932 -7.14 13.65 -29.88
N VAL A 933 -5.83 13.50 -30.06
CA VAL A 933 -5.14 13.47 -31.35
C VAL A 933 -3.95 12.53 -31.28
N SER A 934 -3.67 11.78 -32.35
CA SER A 934 -2.47 10.95 -32.39
C SER A 934 -1.22 11.82 -32.51
N THR A 935 -0.12 11.41 -31.88
CA THR A 935 1.15 12.16 -31.89
C THR A 935 1.67 12.44 -33.30
N ASP A 936 1.52 11.51 -34.24
CA ASP A 936 1.84 11.71 -35.67
C ASP A 936 1.01 12.82 -36.34
N ASN A 937 -0.17 13.15 -35.80
CA ASN A 937 -1.05 14.21 -36.28
C ASN A 937 -1.03 15.48 -35.42
N LEU A 938 -0.49 15.41 -34.19
CA LEU A 938 -0.43 16.50 -33.20
C LEU A 938 0.10 17.82 -33.79
N LEU A 939 1.15 17.76 -34.60
CA LEU A 939 1.70 18.94 -35.28
C LEU A 939 0.73 19.55 -36.30
N ARG A 940 0.08 18.72 -37.13
CA ARG A 940 -0.90 19.21 -38.12
C ARG A 940 -2.17 19.74 -37.46
N HIS A 941 -2.54 19.20 -36.30
CA HIS A 941 -3.61 19.74 -35.47
C HIS A 941 -3.22 21.11 -34.90
N TYR A 942 -2.06 21.20 -34.23
CA TYR A 942 -1.55 22.46 -33.65
C TYR A 942 -1.38 23.55 -34.71
N ASP A 943 -0.76 23.26 -35.86
CA ASP A 943 -0.53 24.24 -36.94
C ASP A 943 -1.83 24.77 -37.56
N ARG A 944 -2.93 24.01 -37.46
CA ARG A 944 -4.21 24.31 -38.14
C ARG A 944 -5.27 24.87 -37.20
N GLN A 945 -5.25 24.51 -35.91
CA GLN A 945 -6.20 24.96 -34.90
C GLN A 945 -5.60 26.01 -33.94
N HIS A 946 -4.27 26.04 -33.79
CA HIS A 946 -3.55 26.88 -32.83
C HIS A 946 -2.34 27.64 -33.43
N PRO A 947 -2.42 28.19 -34.67
CA PRO A 947 -1.29 28.87 -35.30
C PRO A 947 -0.81 30.07 -34.46
N GLY A 948 0.38 29.95 -33.85
CA GLY A 948 1.00 30.99 -33.03
C GLY A 948 0.75 30.90 -31.52
N ALA A 949 0.01 29.91 -31.02
CA ALA A 949 -0.26 29.78 -29.58
C ALA A 949 1.00 29.41 -28.77
N VAL A 950 1.37 30.25 -27.80
CA VAL A 950 2.56 30.05 -26.93
C VAL A 950 2.17 29.27 -25.67
N GLY A 951 2.20 27.95 -25.75
CA GLY A 951 1.83 27.07 -24.64
C GLY A 951 2.95 26.79 -23.62
N SER A 952 2.53 26.40 -22.41
CA SER A 952 3.36 25.70 -21.42
C SER A 952 3.58 24.23 -21.84
N GLN A 953 4.58 23.56 -21.25
CA GLN A 953 5.02 22.22 -21.72
C GLN A 953 3.87 21.19 -21.77
N PRO A 954 3.88 20.25 -22.75
CA PRO A 954 2.88 19.20 -22.82
C PRO A 954 2.81 18.40 -21.51
N VAL A 955 1.62 18.35 -20.91
CA VAL A 955 1.35 17.57 -19.69
C VAL A 955 1.08 16.12 -20.09
N SER A 956 1.68 15.17 -19.36
CA SER A 956 1.41 13.74 -19.48
C SER A 956 0.02 13.41 -18.90
N GLY A 957 -1.03 13.62 -19.68
CA GLY A 957 -2.42 13.29 -19.31
C GLY A 957 -2.75 11.83 -19.59
N SER A 958 -3.28 11.12 -18.59
CA SER A 958 -3.72 9.72 -18.70
C SER A 958 -5.13 9.51 -18.14
N ALA A 959 -6.06 9.12 -19.01
CA ALA A 959 -7.44 8.74 -18.70
C ALA A 959 -8.10 8.09 -19.94
N PRO A 960 -9.18 7.29 -19.82
CA PRO A 960 -9.44 6.32 -18.75
C PRO A 960 -9.97 4.95 -19.28
N ALA A 961 -9.53 3.83 -18.68
CA ALA A 961 -10.10 2.46 -18.69
C ALA A 961 -9.02 1.49 -18.15
N GLY A 962 -9.31 0.27 -17.67
CA GLY A 962 -10.60 -0.36 -17.37
C GLY A 962 -10.45 -1.89 -17.23
N ARG A 963 -10.94 -2.46 -16.12
CA ARG A 963 -11.04 -3.92 -15.81
C ARG A 963 -9.75 -4.75 -15.67
N SER A 964 -9.47 -5.11 -14.40
CA SER A 964 -9.10 -6.45 -13.91
C SER A 964 -8.10 -7.35 -14.67
N SER A 965 -7.03 -7.74 -13.99
CA SER A 965 -6.84 -9.15 -13.58
C SER A 965 -5.87 -9.27 -12.39
N GLN A 966 -6.04 -10.32 -11.57
CA GLN A 966 -5.15 -10.63 -10.44
C GLN A 966 -3.95 -11.47 -10.90
N ARG A 967 -2.85 -11.43 -10.12
CA ARG A 967 -2.44 -12.52 -9.20
C ARG A 967 -0.92 -12.53 -9.00
N ALA A 968 -0.49 -12.41 -7.74
CA ALA A 968 0.69 -13.10 -7.16
C ALA A 968 0.77 -12.71 -5.68
N GLN A 969 0.57 -13.66 -4.76
CA GLN A 969 0.97 -13.44 -3.37
C GLN A 969 2.48 -13.66 -3.26
N ALA A 970 3.22 -12.60 -2.93
CA ALA A 970 4.63 -12.70 -2.57
C ALA A 970 4.76 -13.30 -1.15
N PRO A 971 5.89 -13.98 -0.82
CA PRO A 971 6.08 -14.56 0.49
C PRO A 971 6.07 -13.52 1.62
N ALA A 972 5.81 -13.98 2.84
CA ALA A 972 5.63 -13.16 4.04
C ALA A 972 6.66 -12.01 4.13
N GLN A 973 6.16 -10.78 3.96
CA GLN A 973 7.00 -9.59 3.89
C GLN A 973 7.72 -9.35 5.23
N SER A 974 9.02 -9.07 5.18
CA SER A 974 9.73 -8.59 6.37
C SER A 974 9.17 -7.22 6.81
N PRO A 975 9.26 -6.84 8.10
CA PRO A 975 8.72 -5.55 8.57
C PRO A 975 9.26 -4.34 7.79
N ALA A 976 10.53 -4.37 7.39
CA ALA A 976 11.16 -3.33 6.57
C ALA A 976 10.65 -3.29 5.10
N THR A 977 9.94 -4.33 4.65
CA THR A 977 9.28 -4.34 3.32
C THR A 977 7.91 -3.70 3.42
N ALA A 978 7.10 -4.08 4.41
CA ALA A 978 5.77 -3.51 4.64
C ALA A 978 5.84 -1.97 4.86
N TYR A 979 6.71 -1.52 5.76
CA TYR A 979 6.92 -0.08 6.01
C TYR A 979 7.44 0.68 4.78
N ARG A 980 8.17 0.00 3.88
CA ARG A 980 8.58 0.59 2.58
C ARG A 980 7.43 0.72 1.60
N GLU A 981 6.43 -0.16 1.61
CA GLU A 981 5.20 0.03 0.83
C GLU A 981 4.31 1.13 1.42
N GLU A 982 4.23 1.24 2.76
CA GLU A 982 3.57 2.36 3.45
C GLU A 982 4.22 3.71 3.07
N LEU A 983 5.55 3.80 3.11
CA LEU A 983 6.28 5.00 2.64
C LEU A 983 6.07 5.27 1.14
N LYS A 984 5.90 4.25 0.29
CA LYS A 984 5.52 4.47 -1.13
C LYS A 984 4.11 5.00 -1.28
N ALA A 985 3.16 4.51 -0.47
CA ALA A 985 1.79 5.00 -0.45
C ALA A 985 1.77 6.49 -0.06
N ALA A 986 2.47 6.87 1.02
CA ALA A 986 2.63 8.27 1.42
C ALA A 986 3.25 9.13 0.31
N ILE A 987 4.31 8.66 -0.38
CA ILE A 987 4.91 9.41 -1.51
C ILE A 987 3.95 9.56 -2.69
N LYS A 988 3.04 8.59 -2.90
CA LYS A 988 1.99 8.66 -3.92
C LYS A 988 0.86 9.64 -3.52
N GLU A 989 0.61 9.80 -2.23
CA GLU A 989 -0.41 10.68 -1.66
C GLU A 989 0.04 12.15 -1.60
N PHE A 990 1.24 12.41 -1.06
CA PHE A 990 1.83 13.76 -1.00
C PHE A 990 2.39 14.24 -2.34
N GLY A 991 2.63 13.34 -3.30
CA GLY A 991 3.27 13.65 -4.58
C GLY A 991 4.79 13.77 -4.46
N PRO A 992 5.56 13.50 -5.53
CA PRO A 992 7.01 13.27 -5.44
C PRO A 992 7.85 14.52 -5.11
N ASP A 993 7.34 15.72 -5.41
CA ASP A 993 8.08 16.98 -5.30
C ASP A 993 7.76 17.81 -4.05
N ASP A 994 6.71 17.46 -3.31
CA ASP A 994 6.31 18.14 -2.07
C ASP A 994 7.27 17.82 -0.93
N TYR A 995 7.42 18.76 0.01
CA TYR A 995 8.34 18.65 1.14
C TYR A 995 7.64 18.02 2.33
N VAL A 996 8.16 16.85 2.74
CA VAL A 996 7.73 16.07 3.89
C VAL A 996 8.81 16.06 4.98
N TYR A 997 8.42 15.70 6.19
CA TYR A 997 9.28 15.68 7.36
C TYR A 997 9.61 14.23 7.74
N CYS A 998 10.85 13.93 8.09
CA CYS A 998 11.21 12.64 8.69
C CYS A 998 10.99 12.68 10.21
N PRO A 999 10.04 11.90 10.78
CA PRO A 999 9.74 11.96 12.21
C PRO A 999 10.83 11.37 13.11
N LEU A 1000 11.85 10.70 12.55
CA LEU A 1000 12.94 10.09 13.33
C LEU A 1000 14.19 10.99 13.47
N CYS A 1001 14.40 11.98 12.60
CA CYS A 1001 15.52 12.95 12.70
C CYS A 1001 15.19 14.39 12.33
N GLU A 1002 13.90 14.73 12.22
CA GLU A 1002 13.38 16.10 12.06
C GLU A 1002 13.86 16.82 10.78
N THR A 1003 14.40 16.07 9.81
CA THR A 1003 14.86 16.60 8.53
C THR A 1003 13.68 16.80 7.58
N THR A 1004 13.58 17.99 6.97
CA THR A 1004 12.62 18.29 5.89
C THR A 1004 13.24 17.98 4.52
N LEU A 1005 12.51 17.26 3.67
CA LEU A 1005 12.99 16.79 2.37
C LEU A 1005 11.84 16.50 1.39
N LYS A 1006 12.11 16.49 0.08
CA LYS A 1006 11.07 16.10 -0.90
C LYS A 1006 10.65 14.64 -0.74
N ALA A 1007 9.36 14.33 -0.87
CA ALA A 1007 8.78 13.01 -0.68
C ALA A 1007 9.46 11.92 -1.53
N SER A 1008 9.81 12.20 -2.80
CA SER A 1008 10.62 11.31 -3.67
C SER A 1008 11.99 10.88 -3.09
N ASN A 1009 12.42 11.46 -1.98
CA ASN A 1009 13.64 11.12 -1.25
C ASN A 1009 13.36 10.50 0.13
N LEU A 1010 12.11 10.46 0.63
CA LEU A 1010 11.75 9.98 1.98
C LEU A 1010 12.23 8.54 2.24
N ILE A 1011 11.91 7.59 1.34
CA ILE A 1011 12.43 6.21 1.44
C ILE A 1011 13.97 6.20 1.46
N ARG A 1012 14.62 6.96 0.57
CA ARG A 1012 16.09 7.01 0.48
C ARG A 1012 16.74 7.65 1.71
N HIS A 1013 15.98 8.44 2.46
CA HIS A 1013 16.42 9.10 3.67
C HIS A 1013 16.26 8.16 4.88
N TYR A 1014 15.14 7.46 5.02
CA TYR A 1014 15.02 6.33 5.94
C TYR A 1014 16.12 5.27 5.68
N ASP A 1015 16.30 4.86 4.43
CA ASP A 1015 17.35 3.91 3.99
C ASP A 1015 18.78 4.33 4.39
N LYS A 1016 19.04 5.63 4.62
CA LYS A 1016 20.39 6.18 4.85
C LYS A 1016 20.64 6.80 6.23
N VAL A 1017 19.58 7.24 6.91
CA VAL A 1017 19.66 7.92 8.22
C VAL A 1017 19.07 7.04 9.32
N HIS A 1018 18.11 6.16 8.99
CA HIS A 1018 17.42 5.26 9.92
C HIS A 1018 17.51 3.77 9.51
N PRO A 1019 18.71 3.24 9.14
CA PRO A 1019 18.84 1.88 8.64
C PRO A 1019 18.57 0.82 9.72
N GLY A 1020 17.34 0.32 9.75
CA GLY A 1020 16.89 -0.74 10.66
C GLY A 1020 15.75 -0.33 11.58
N GLU A 1021 15.42 0.96 11.67
CA GLU A 1021 14.40 1.50 12.60
C GLU A 1021 12.96 1.39 12.05
N TYR A 1022 12.71 0.49 11.08
CA TYR A 1022 11.41 0.21 10.44
C TYR A 1022 10.38 -0.48 11.36
N ARG A 1023 10.40 -0.17 12.66
CA ARG A 1023 9.55 -0.76 13.71
C ARG A 1023 9.11 0.25 14.78
N THR A 1024 9.48 1.53 14.61
CA THR A 1024 9.20 2.65 15.52
C THR A 1024 8.78 3.87 14.73
#